data_AF-A0AAJ6T2I4-F1
#
_entry.id   AF-A0AAJ6T2I4-F1
#
_cell.length_a   1.000
_cell.length_b   1.000
_cell.length_c   1.000
_cell.angle_alpha   90.00
_cell.angle_beta   90.00
_cell.angle_gamma   90.00
#
_symmetry.space_group_name_H-M   'P 1'
#
loop_
_entity.id
_entity.type
_entity.pdbx_description
1 polymer ?
#
loop_
_entity_poly.entity_id
_entity_poly.type
_entity_poly.pdbx_seq_one_letter_code
_entity_poly.pdbx_strand_id
1 'polypeptide(L)'
;MCHGVQNPIRGLFLRSYLAQVSRDKLPNLGSEYEGGEDTAMDAVEFVLQNFTEMNKLWVRMQHQGPVRIREKLEKEKNELRDLVGKNLHVLSQIEGVNLEIYRDTVLPRVLEQIVNCKDELAQYYLMDCIIQVFTDEYHLQTLETLLGACPQLQPTVDIKTVLSRLMERLSNYAASSPDVLLEFLQVEAFAKLSSAIGKVIEAQVDMPIVEAVTLYVSLLTFTLHVHPERLDYVDQVLGACVKLLFGKPKLKDGRATKQIVALLSAPLEKYNDIVTALSLSNYPRVMDCLDDVTNKVMAMVIIQSIMKSNTCISTADEIEVLFELLKGLIKGLDGTAADELDKEDFNEEQNSVARLIHVLYNDDSEEMLKIICTVRKHIMAGGPTQLPFTVPPLIFSALRLVRKLQAQDGNVVGEEEPATPKKIFQLLNETIEALSSVPSPELGLRLYLQCAQAANDCDLEPIAYEFFTQAFILYEEEVVDSKAQVTAMHLIIGALQRMNVLGVENRDTLTHKATGYSAKLLKRPDQCRAVYACSNLFWVDEKDCIKDGERVLLCLKRALRIANAAQQMANAVTGTSGLVTLFVEILNKYLYFFEKGNPQVTSAAIQGLVELIINEMQSDSTTPDPASEAFFASTIRYIQFQKQKVGVVGEKFGPIKV
;
A
#
# COMPACT_ATOMS: atom_id res chain seq x y z
N MET A 1 52.59 23.35 -38.99
CA MET A 1 53.32 24.26 -38.06
C MET A 1 53.00 24.00 -36.59
N CYS A 2 51.73 23.87 -36.18
CA CYS A 2 51.37 23.62 -34.76
C CYS A 2 51.97 22.33 -34.16
N HIS A 3 52.32 21.35 -34.99
CA HIS A 3 53.08 20.15 -34.59
C HIS A 3 54.44 20.46 -33.92
N GLY A 4 55.00 21.66 -34.12
CA GLY A 4 56.24 22.06 -33.44
C GLY A 4 56.09 22.29 -31.93
N VAL A 5 54.88 22.50 -31.42
CA VAL A 5 54.63 22.78 -29.99
C VAL A 5 54.16 21.52 -29.29
N GLN A 6 55.10 20.76 -28.73
CA GLN A 6 54.84 19.49 -28.05
C GLN A 6 54.62 19.60 -26.53
N ASN A 7 54.76 20.81 -25.97
CA ASN A 7 54.42 21.09 -24.57
C ASN A 7 52.89 21.02 -24.39
N PRO A 8 52.35 20.15 -23.50
CA PRO A 8 50.91 19.93 -23.37
C PRO A 8 50.08 21.18 -23.14
N ILE A 9 50.38 21.95 -22.10
CA ILE A 9 49.59 23.13 -21.73
C ILE A 9 49.66 24.19 -22.83
N ARG A 10 50.88 24.56 -23.26
CA ARG A 10 51.05 25.59 -24.30
C ARG A 10 50.44 25.14 -25.63
N GLY A 11 50.58 23.87 -25.98
CA GLY A 11 50.00 23.29 -27.19
C GLY A 11 48.48 23.27 -27.15
N LEU A 12 47.87 22.89 -26.01
CA LEU A 12 46.41 22.92 -25.83
C LEU A 12 45.85 24.34 -25.98
N PHE A 13 46.45 25.34 -25.30
CA PHE A 13 45.99 26.72 -25.43
C PHE A 13 46.19 27.28 -26.85
N LEU A 14 47.34 27.01 -27.48
CA LEU A 14 47.60 27.44 -28.85
C LEU A 14 46.59 26.84 -29.83
N ARG A 15 46.31 25.53 -29.72
CA ARG A 15 45.37 24.83 -30.60
C ARG A 15 43.92 25.18 -30.32
N SER A 16 43.57 25.46 -29.06
CA SER A 16 42.25 25.98 -28.71
C SER A 16 42.03 27.38 -29.27
N TYR A 17 43.04 28.26 -29.15
CA TYR A 17 43.03 29.58 -29.76
C TYR A 17 42.92 29.50 -31.29
N LEU A 18 43.68 28.60 -31.92
CA LEU A 18 43.58 28.35 -33.35
C LEU A 18 42.16 27.96 -33.76
N ALA A 19 41.55 26.98 -33.09
CA ALA A 19 40.17 26.55 -33.37
C ALA A 19 39.16 27.71 -33.24
N GLN A 20 39.34 28.58 -32.24
CA GLN A 20 38.48 29.74 -32.04
C GLN A 20 38.64 30.80 -33.14
N VAL A 21 39.88 31.09 -33.56
CA VAL A 21 40.16 32.10 -34.59
C VAL A 21 39.80 31.59 -36.00
N SER A 22 39.90 30.28 -36.23
CA SER A 22 39.56 29.67 -37.51
C SER A 22 38.06 29.45 -37.68
N ARG A 23 37.27 29.40 -36.61
CA ARG A 23 35.84 28.99 -36.62
C ARG A 23 35.04 29.67 -37.72
N ASP A 24 35.13 30.99 -37.83
CA ASP A 24 34.32 31.79 -38.78
C ASP A 24 34.98 31.85 -40.18
N LYS A 25 36.09 31.12 -40.38
CA LYS A 25 36.92 31.09 -41.60
C LYS A 25 37.07 29.67 -42.17
N LEU A 26 36.38 28.69 -41.60
CA LEU A 26 36.37 27.33 -42.11
C LEU A 26 35.49 27.27 -43.37
N PRO A 27 35.90 26.53 -44.42
CA PRO A 27 35.03 26.21 -45.53
C PRO A 27 33.75 25.53 -45.02
N ASN A 28 32.60 26.12 -45.34
CA ASN A 28 31.30 25.59 -44.92
C ASN A 28 30.29 25.86 -46.04
N LEU A 29 29.23 25.04 -46.13
CA LEU A 29 28.19 25.23 -47.15
C LEU A 29 27.64 26.67 -47.08
N GLY A 30 27.69 27.38 -48.21
CA GLY A 30 27.23 28.76 -48.35
C GLY A 30 28.18 29.84 -47.82
N SER A 31 29.42 29.51 -47.41
CA SER A 31 30.37 30.51 -46.90
C SER A 31 31.20 31.18 -48.01
N GLU A 32 31.68 32.42 -47.77
CA GLU A 32 32.58 33.12 -48.72
C GLU A 32 33.93 32.40 -48.92
N TYR A 33 34.22 31.41 -48.07
CA TYR A 33 35.40 30.57 -48.11
C TYR A 33 35.14 29.22 -48.80
N GLU A 34 33.91 28.96 -49.25
CA GLU A 34 33.57 27.85 -50.12
C GLU A 34 33.96 28.20 -51.56
N GLY A 35 35.05 27.62 -52.06
CA GLY A 35 35.55 27.92 -53.40
C GLY A 35 36.47 26.85 -53.98
N GLY A 36 36.17 26.45 -55.22
CA GLY A 36 37.05 25.71 -56.14
C GLY A 36 37.57 24.34 -55.67
N GLU A 37 38.56 24.36 -54.78
CA GLU A 37 39.28 23.17 -54.27
C GLU A 37 39.01 22.91 -52.78
N ASP A 38 38.53 23.90 -52.00
CA ASP A 38 38.29 23.78 -50.56
C ASP A 38 36.81 23.47 -50.27
N THR A 39 36.56 22.32 -49.64
CA THR A 39 35.24 21.78 -49.32
C THR A 39 34.98 21.76 -47.82
N ALA A 40 33.72 21.59 -47.42
CA ALA A 40 33.37 21.35 -46.01
C ALA A 40 34.13 20.15 -45.39
N MET A 41 34.58 19.18 -46.20
CA MET A 41 35.40 18.06 -45.74
C MET A 41 36.81 18.49 -45.31
N ASP A 42 37.37 19.52 -45.91
CA ASP A 42 38.68 20.05 -45.50
C ASP A 42 38.60 20.72 -44.13
N ALA A 43 37.47 21.38 -43.84
CA ALA A 43 37.18 21.89 -42.50
C ALA A 43 37.05 20.75 -41.48
N VAL A 44 36.32 19.68 -41.82
CA VAL A 44 36.17 18.50 -40.97
C VAL A 44 37.53 17.85 -40.69
N GLU A 45 38.35 17.63 -41.72
CA GLU A 45 39.69 17.04 -41.58
C GLU A 45 40.59 17.92 -40.70
N PHE A 46 40.57 19.24 -40.92
CA PHE A 46 41.31 20.20 -40.11
C PHE A 46 40.94 20.10 -38.62
N VAL A 47 39.64 20.09 -38.31
CA VAL A 47 39.18 20.04 -36.91
C VAL A 47 39.45 18.67 -36.29
N LEU A 48 39.29 17.56 -37.03
CA LEU A 48 39.61 16.21 -36.55
C LEU A 48 41.11 16.04 -36.29
N GLN A 49 41.98 16.59 -37.14
CA GLN A 49 43.42 16.59 -36.91
C GLN A 49 43.77 17.42 -35.67
N ASN A 50 43.12 18.57 -35.49
CA ASN A 50 43.35 19.39 -34.30
C ASN A 50 42.87 18.68 -33.02
N PHE A 51 41.70 18.06 -33.05
CA PHE A 51 41.15 17.24 -31.98
C PHE A 51 42.09 16.11 -31.58
N THR A 52 42.59 15.35 -32.57
CA THR A 52 43.53 14.24 -32.36
C THR A 52 44.78 14.68 -31.62
N GLU A 53 45.38 15.79 -32.07
CA GLU A 53 46.60 16.31 -31.43
C GLU A 53 46.33 16.93 -30.05
N MET A 54 45.19 17.58 -29.87
CA MET A 54 44.79 18.09 -28.55
C MET A 54 44.53 16.95 -27.56
N ASN A 55 43.87 15.87 -27.98
CA ASN A 55 43.67 14.69 -27.13
C ASN A 55 45.01 14.05 -26.72
N LYS A 56 45.94 13.89 -27.66
CA LYS A 56 47.30 13.38 -27.37
C LYS A 56 48.04 14.26 -26.36
N LEU A 57 48.00 15.59 -26.54
CA LEU A 57 48.63 16.52 -25.60
C LEU A 57 47.99 16.45 -24.22
N TRP A 58 46.66 16.36 -24.17
CA TRP A 58 45.90 16.26 -22.93
C TRP A 58 46.20 14.98 -22.15
N VAL A 59 46.25 13.82 -22.81
CA VAL A 59 46.66 12.54 -22.21
C VAL A 59 48.12 12.58 -21.76
N ARG A 60 48.99 13.26 -22.50
CA ARG A 60 50.40 13.43 -22.14
C ARG A 60 50.58 14.21 -20.83
N MET A 61 49.65 15.10 -20.45
CA MET A 61 49.70 15.82 -19.18
C MET A 61 49.79 14.87 -17.97
N GLN A 62 49.14 13.71 -18.05
CA GLN A 62 49.11 12.70 -16.98
C GLN A 62 50.52 12.16 -16.65
N HIS A 63 51.45 12.21 -17.61
CA HIS A 63 52.77 11.60 -17.52
C HIS A 63 53.89 12.64 -17.28
N GLN A 64 53.55 13.91 -17.09
CA GLN A 64 54.55 14.96 -16.90
C GLN A 64 54.90 15.15 -15.43
N GLY A 65 56.17 14.91 -15.07
CA GLY A 65 56.70 15.26 -13.77
C GLY A 65 56.60 14.15 -12.71
N PRO A 66 57.11 14.41 -11.49
CA PRO A 66 57.20 13.42 -10.42
C PRO A 66 55.83 13.06 -9.82
N VAL A 67 55.69 11.82 -9.34
CA VAL A 67 54.43 11.24 -8.80
C VAL A 67 53.75 12.12 -7.74
N ARG A 68 54.51 12.90 -6.96
CA ARG A 68 53.98 13.81 -5.93
C ARG A 68 53.06 14.91 -6.48
N ILE A 69 53.14 15.21 -7.78
CA ILE A 69 52.34 16.28 -8.42
C ILE A 69 51.14 15.68 -9.19
N ARG A 70 50.97 14.36 -9.20
CA ARG A 70 49.97 13.66 -10.01
C ARG A 70 48.53 14.11 -9.70
N GLU A 71 48.15 14.24 -8.42
CA GLU A 71 46.83 14.77 -8.04
C GLU A 71 46.59 16.20 -8.53
N LYS A 72 47.63 17.05 -8.48
CA LYS A 72 47.53 18.42 -8.98
C LYS A 72 47.37 18.43 -10.50
N LEU A 73 48.10 17.57 -11.21
CA LEU A 73 48.01 17.43 -12.66
C LEU A 73 46.66 16.86 -13.09
N GLU A 74 46.06 15.95 -12.33
CA GLU A 74 44.70 15.46 -12.60
C GLU A 74 43.66 16.57 -12.47
N LYS A 75 43.79 17.45 -11.46
CA LYS A 75 42.93 18.64 -11.33
C LYS A 75 43.10 19.60 -12.51
N GLU A 76 44.34 19.98 -12.83
CA GLU A 76 44.62 20.85 -13.98
C GLU A 76 44.14 20.23 -15.29
N LYS A 77 44.34 18.93 -15.48
CA LYS A 77 43.85 18.19 -16.65
C LYS A 77 42.33 18.21 -16.74
N ASN A 78 41.63 18.05 -15.62
CA ASN A 78 40.17 18.17 -15.57
C ASN A 78 39.69 19.60 -15.87
N GLU A 79 40.39 20.64 -15.42
CA GLU A 79 40.07 22.04 -15.77
C GLU A 79 40.25 22.34 -17.27
N LEU A 80 41.22 21.69 -17.92
CA LEU A 80 41.53 21.90 -19.34
C LEU A 80 40.73 21.02 -20.30
N ARG A 81 39.86 20.12 -19.81
CA ARG A 81 39.07 19.20 -20.66
C ARG A 81 38.23 19.93 -21.71
N ASP A 82 37.68 21.09 -21.34
CA ASP A 82 36.84 21.91 -22.21
C ASP A 82 37.58 22.47 -23.41
N LEU A 83 38.91 22.62 -23.33
CA LEU A 83 39.71 23.02 -24.49
C LEU A 83 39.67 21.96 -25.59
N VAL A 84 39.67 20.68 -25.22
CA VAL A 84 39.59 19.57 -26.17
C VAL A 84 38.15 19.43 -26.69
N GLY A 85 37.17 19.49 -25.80
CA GLY A 85 35.73 19.39 -26.13
C GLY A 85 35.24 20.46 -27.11
N LYS A 86 35.84 21.67 -27.09
CA LYS A 86 35.54 22.72 -28.08
C LYS A 86 35.70 22.27 -29.54
N ASN A 87 36.61 21.34 -29.85
CA ASN A 87 36.73 20.84 -31.23
C ASN A 87 35.47 20.07 -31.65
N LEU A 88 34.87 19.28 -30.75
CA LEU A 88 33.63 18.57 -31.04
C LEU A 88 32.47 19.56 -31.22
N HIS A 89 32.45 20.63 -30.43
CA HIS A 89 31.48 21.70 -30.59
C HIS A 89 31.60 22.40 -31.95
N VAL A 90 32.83 22.71 -32.39
CA VAL A 90 33.06 23.27 -33.73
C VAL A 90 32.58 22.28 -34.81
N LEU A 91 32.87 20.98 -34.69
CA LEU A 91 32.37 19.97 -35.64
C LEU A 91 30.84 19.97 -35.74
N SER A 92 30.12 20.12 -34.63
CA SER A 92 28.65 20.18 -34.65
C SER A 92 28.07 21.45 -35.28
N GLN A 93 28.88 22.51 -35.42
CA GLN A 93 28.47 23.80 -35.97
C GLN A 93 28.74 23.93 -37.48
N ILE A 94 29.50 23.00 -38.06
CA ILE A 94 29.75 23.00 -39.50
C ILE A 94 28.48 22.48 -40.18
N GLU A 95 27.75 23.36 -40.88
CA GLU A 95 26.51 23.02 -41.61
C GLU A 95 26.74 21.90 -42.65
N GLY A 96 27.95 21.81 -43.20
CA GLY A 96 28.33 20.73 -44.09
C GLY A 96 28.47 19.34 -43.47
N VAL A 97 28.40 19.21 -42.14
CA VAL A 97 28.37 17.89 -41.49
C VAL A 97 26.93 17.38 -41.47
N ASN A 98 26.53 16.78 -42.60
CA ASN A 98 25.29 16.03 -42.69
C ASN A 98 25.42 14.65 -41.99
N LEU A 99 24.31 13.91 -41.89
CA LEU A 99 24.26 12.61 -41.24
C LEU A 99 25.27 11.61 -41.83
N GLU A 100 25.45 11.59 -43.15
CA GLU A 100 26.37 10.66 -43.84
C GLU A 100 27.83 10.94 -43.45
N ILE A 101 28.25 12.21 -43.50
CA ILE A 101 29.61 12.63 -43.10
C ILE A 101 29.85 12.34 -41.62
N TYR A 102 28.84 12.59 -40.78
CA TYR A 102 28.94 12.27 -39.36
C TYR A 102 29.13 10.77 -39.12
N ARG A 103 28.29 9.94 -39.74
CA ARG A 103 28.28 8.49 -39.61
C ARG A 103 29.55 7.83 -40.12
N ASP A 104 30.00 8.23 -41.32
CA ASP A 104 31.05 7.50 -42.03
C ASP A 104 32.46 8.06 -41.74
N THR A 105 32.56 9.33 -41.33
CA THR A 105 33.86 10.00 -41.15
C THR A 105 34.07 10.54 -39.74
N VAL A 106 33.19 11.41 -39.25
CA VAL A 106 33.42 12.15 -38.00
C VAL A 106 33.40 11.22 -36.78
N LEU A 107 32.29 10.51 -36.58
CA LEU A 107 32.10 9.67 -35.40
C LEU A 107 33.14 8.54 -35.32
N PRO A 108 33.41 7.74 -36.37
CA PRO A 108 34.41 6.68 -36.31
C PRO A 108 35.80 7.18 -35.91
N ARG A 109 36.24 8.32 -36.47
CA ARG A 109 37.55 8.90 -36.15
C ARG A 109 37.63 9.46 -34.74
N VAL A 110 36.56 10.08 -34.25
CA VAL A 110 36.52 10.56 -32.86
C VAL A 110 36.55 9.37 -31.89
N LEU A 111 35.75 8.33 -32.14
CA LEU A 111 35.71 7.13 -31.31
C LEU A 111 37.04 6.37 -31.32
N GLU A 112 37.71 6.30 -32.47
CA GLU A 112 39.05 5.72 -32.57
C GLU A 112 40.03 6.41 -31.61
N GLN A 113 40.00 7.75 -31.53
CA GLN A 113 40.86 8.49 -30.60
C GLN A 113 40.48 8.25 -29.14
N ILE A 114 39.18 8.11 -28.83
CA ILE A 114 38.69 7.85 -27.48
C ILE A 114 39.11 6.44 -27.02
N VAL A 115 38.90 5.42 -27.84
CA VAL A 115 39.27 4.04 -27.48
C VAL A 115 40.79 3.91 -27.34
N ASN A 116 41.55 4.48 -28.27
CA ASN A 116 43.01 4.34 -28.27
C ASN A 116 43.73 5.18 -27.21
N CYS A 117 43.10 6.22 -26.63
CA CYS A 117 43.78 7.06 -25.66
C CYS A 117 44.04 6.38 -24.31
N LYS A 118 43.28 5.32 -23.99
CA LYS A 118 43.41 4.49 -22.77
C LYS A 118 43.53 5.32 -21.49
N ASP A 119 42.81 6.45 -21.45
CA ASP A 119 42.85 7.41 -20.35
C ASP A 119 41.43 7.62 -19.83
N GLU A 120 41.24 7.35 -18.54
CA GLU A 120 39.92 7.24 -17.91
C GLU A 120 39.13 8.56 -17.98
N LEU A 121 39.78 9.66 -17.58
CA LEU A 121 39.17 10.99 -17.60
C LEU A 121 38.83 11.42 -19.03
N ALA A 122 39.73 11.16 -19.98
CA ALA A 122 39.52 11.51 -21.37
C ALA A 122 38.38 10.70 -22.00
N GLN A 123 38.35 9.40 -21.75
CA GLN A 123 37.31 8.52 -22.27
C GLN A 123 35.93 8.92 -21.74
N TYR A 124 35.79 9.10 -20.43
CA TYR A 124 34.55 9.55 -19.82
C TYR A 124 34.08 10.89 -20.41
N TYR A 125 34.93 11.91 -20.37
CA TYR A 125 34.56 13.26 -20.79
C TYR A 125 34.23 13.34 -22.27
N LEU A 126 35.03 12.70 -23.13
CA LEU A 126 34.82 12.81 -24.58
C LEU A 126 33.59 12.03 -25.04
N MET A 127 33.29 10.88 -24.43
CA MET A 127 32.04 10.16 -24.69
C MET A 127 30.82 11.00 -24.26
N ASP A 128 30.87 11.59 -23.07
CA ASP A 128 29.81 12.49 -22.58
C ASP A 128 29.67 13.74 -23.47
N CYS A 129 30.79 14.27 -23.96
CA CYS A 129 30.82 15.42 -24.87
C CYS A 129 30.18 15.08 -26.23
N ILE A 130 30.43 13.89 -26.80
CA ILE A 130 29.73 13.43 -28.01
C ILE A 130 28.22 13.45 -27.76
N ILE A 131 27.78 12.85 -26.65
CA ILE A 131 26.36 12.76 -26.31
C ILE A 131 25.76 14.15 -26.16
N GLN A 132 26.45 15.13 -25.58
CA GLN A 132 25.95 16.48 -25.35
C GLN A 132 25.93 17.36 -26.61
N VAL A 133 26.93 17.22 -27.47
CA VAL A 133 27.19 18.19 -28.55
C VAL A 133 26.43 17.88 -29.85
N PHE A 134 26.34 16.60 -30.23
CA PHE A 134 25.65 16.21 -31.46
C PHE A 134 24.15 16.02 -31.25
N THR A 135 23.37 16.08 -32.34
CA THR A 135 21.90 16.03 -32.34
C THR A 135 21.36 14.63 -32.07
N ASP A 136 20.09 14.54 -31.64
CA ASP A 136 19.45 13.27 -31.28
C ASP A 136 19.27 12.33 -32.48
N GLU A 137 18.97 12.90 -33.66
CA GLU A 137 18.88 12.19 -34.93
C GLU A 137 20.21 11.49 -35.28
N TYR A 138 21.33 12.19 -35.10
CA TYR A 138 22.66 11.64 -35.37
C TYR A 138 22.98 10.49 -34.41
N HIS A 139 22.65 10.63 -33.12
CA HIS A 139 22.82 9.55 -32.13
C HIS A 139 21.97 8.34 -32.47
N LEU A 140 20.71 8.53 -32.87
CA LEU A 140 19.81 7.43 -33.22
C LEU A 140 20.37 6.64 -34.41
N GLN A 141 20.75 7.33 -35.49
CA GLN A 141 21.22 6.71 -36.74
C GLN A 141 22.62 6.08 -36.63
N THR A 142 23.42 6.50 -35.64
CA THR A 142 24.78 5.99 -35.40
C THR A 142 24.93 5.17 -34.12
N LEU A 143 23.81 4.77 -33.53
CA LEU A 143 23.76 4.08 -32.23
C LEU A 143 24.64 2.83 -32.18
N GLU A 144 24.70 2.06 -33.26
CA GLU A 144 25.53 0.85 -33.36
C GLU A 144 27.02 1.16 -33.24
N THR A 145 27.50 2.19 -33.95
CA THR A 145 28.90 2.62 -33.93
C THR A 145 29.28 3.21 -32.58
N LEU A 146 28.41 4.06 -32.01
CA LEU A 146 28.62 4.68 -30.70
C LEU A 146 28.69 3.64 -29.59
N LEU A 147 27.70 2.74 -29.52
CA LEU A 147 27.63 1.70 -28.51
C LEU A 147 28.71 0.63 -28.67
N GLY A 148 29.18 0.38 -29.90
CA GLY A 148 30.28 -0.54 -30.18
C GLY A 148 31.62 -0.11 -29.56
N ALA A 149 31.80 1.19 -29.28
CA ALA A 149 32.99 1.70 -28.59
C ALA A 149 32.95 1.52 -27.07
N CYS A 150 31.75 1.45 -26.46
CA CYS A 150 31.59 1.41 -25.00
C CYS A 150 32.30 0.23 -24.32
N PRO A 151 32.24 -1.03 -24.82
CA PRO A 151 32.95 -2.16 -24.21
C PRO A 151 34.48 -2.08 -24.35
N GLN A 152 35.01 -1.19 -25.20
CA GLN A 152 36.45 -1.05 -25.46
C GLN A 152 37.13 0.00 -24.55
N LEU A 153 36.34 0.73 -23.75
CA LEU A 153 36.85 1.72 -22.81
C LEU A 153 37.53 1.06 -21.61
N GLN A 154 38.31 1.83 -20.85
CA GLN A 154 38.92 1.33 -19.61
C GLN A 154 37.82 0.92 -18.61
N PRO A 155 37.99 -0.19 -17.86
CA PRO A 155 36.96 -0.67 -16.92
C PRO A 155 36.58 0.30 -15.81
N THR A 156 37.47 1.25 -15.50
CA THR A 156 37.31 2.30 -14.47
C THR A 156 36.51 3.52 -14.95
N VAL A 157 36.19 3.60 -16.25
CA VAL A 157 35.37 4.67 -16.80
C VAL A 157 33.93 4.52 -16.33
N ASP A 158 33.32 5.61 -15.82
CA ASP A 158 31.91 5.67 -15.43
C ASP A 158 30.99 5.65 -16.66
N ILE A 159 30.96 4.50 -17.33
CA ILE A 159 30.16 4.22 -18.52
C ILE A 159 28.68 4.16 -18.19
N LYS A 160 28.35 3.85 -16.92
CA LYS A 160 26.98 3.90 -16.39
C LYS A 160 26.38 5.28 -16.62
N THR A 161 27.07 6.34 -16.18
CA THR A 161 26.56 7.71 -16.34
C THR A 161 26.45 8.13 -17.80
N VAL A 162 27.42 7.76 -18.64
CA VAL A 162 27.41 8.04 -20.09
C VAL A 162 26.19 7.40 -20.77
N LEU A 163 25.99 6.09 -20.58
CA LEU A 163 24.87 5.37 -21.20
C LEU A 163 23.52 5.79 -20.64
N SER A 164 23.41 6.06 -19.33
CA SER A 164 22.19 6.62 -18.72
C SER A 164 21.80 7.95 -19.35
N ARG A 165 22.76 8.87 -19.57
CA ARG A 165 22.49 10.16 -20.23
C ARG A 165 22.08 9.99 -21.69
N LEU A 166 22.69 9.07 -22.43
CA LEU A 166 22.28 8.77 -23.80
C LEU A 166 20.82 8.28 -23.84
N MET A 167 20.47 7.31 -22.98
CA MET A 167 19.11 6.78 -22.90
C MET A 167 18.09 7.82 -22.46
N GLU A 168 18.42 8.67 -21.48
CA GLU A 168 17.57 9.79 -21.04
C GLU A 168 17.34 10.78 -22.19
N ARG A 169 18.41 11.15 -22.89
CA ARG A 169 18.35 12.08 -24.03
C ARG A 169 17.49 11.53 -25.17
N LEU A 170 17.67 10.26 -25.53
CA LEU A 170 16.85 9.60 -26.54
C LEU A 170 15.38 9.43 -26.11
N SER A 171 15.14 9.19 -24.81
CA SER A 171 13.78 9.14 -24.26
C SER A 171 13.08 10.50 -24.40
N ASN A 172 13.78 11.59 -24.06
CA ASN A 172 13.25 12.96 -24.20
C ASN A 172 13.01 13.34 -25.66
N TYR A 173 13.84 12.85 -26.58
CA TYR A 173 13.65 13.02 -28.02
C TYR A 173 12.37 12.32 -28.51
N ALA A 174 12.16 11.07 -28.11
CA ALA A 174 10.93 10.34 -28.39
C ALA A 174 9.69 11.01 -27.78
N ALA A 175 9.81 11.64 -26.60
CA ALA A 175 8.74 12.40 -25.97
C ALA A 175 8.34 13.64 -26.77
N SER A 176 9.33 14.32 -27.33
CA SER A 176 9.17 15.62 -28.01
C SER A 176 8.67 15.46 -29.45
N SER A 177 9.02 14.35 -30.09
CA SER A 177 8.74 14.09 -31.51
C SER A 177 8.17 12.67 -31.72
N PRO A 178 6.84 12.49 -31.58
CA PRO A 178 6.21 11.17 -31.67
C PRO A 178 6.36 10.51 -33.05
N ASP A 179 6.56 11.30 -34.11
CA ASP A 179 6.77 10.79 -35.48
C ASP A 179 8.06 9.93 -35.59
N VAL A 180 9.02 10.14 -34.69
CA VAL A 180 10.31 9.45 -34.69
C VAL A 180 10.21 8.06 -34.06
N LEU A 181 9.12 7.73 -33.36
CA LEU A 181 8.96 6.42 -32.71
C LEU A 181 9.10 5.23 -33.67
N LEU A 182 8.70 5.42 -34.94
CA LEU A 182 8.90 4.43 -36.00
C LEU A 182 10.38 4.24 -36.35
N GLU A 183 11.17 5.30 -36.31
CA GLU A 183 12.62 5.24 -36.55
C GLU A 183 13.33 4.46 -35.44
N PHE A 184 12.92 4.63 -34.17
CA PHE A 184 13.45 3.84 -33.06
C PHE A 184 13.26 2.33 -33.26
N LEU A 185 12.12 1.92 -33.81
CA LEU A 185 11.86 0.52 -34.18
C LEU A 185 12.70 0.08 -35.37
N GLN A 186 12.79 0.89 -36.43
CA GLN A 186 13.57 0.57 -37.63
C GLN A 186 15.06 0.40 -37.34
N VAL A 187 15.60 1.22 -36.44
CA VAL A 187 17.02 1.15 -36.04
C VAL A 187 17.27 0.09 -34.96
N GLU A 188 16.22 -0.57 -34.48
CA GLU A 188 16.26 -1.58 -33.41
C GLU A 188 16.94 -1.04 -32.14
N ALA A 189 16.61 0.21 -31.75
CA ALA A 189 17.31 0.94 -30.70
C ALA A 189 17.37 0.17 -29.37
N PHE A 190 16.25 -0.47 -28.98
CA PHE A 190 16.20 -1.32 -27.79
C PHE A 190 17.20 -2.48 -27.85
N ALA A 191 17.23 -3.24 -28.96
CA ALA A 191 18.10 -4.40 -29.09
C ALA A 191 19.58 -4.00 -29.06
N LYS A 192 19.92 -2.89 -29.71
CA LYS A 192 21.29 -2.32 -29.71
C LYS A 192 21.71 -1.88 -28.32
N LEU A 193 20.86 -1.12 -27.60
CA LEU A 193 21.13 -0.69 -26.23
C LEU A 193 21.26 -1.89 -25.26
N SER A 194 20.34 -2.84 -25.34
CA SER A 194 20.33 -4.04 -24.50
C SER A 194 21.58 -4.89 -24.73
N SER A 195 21.96 -5.12 -25.99
CA SER A 195 23.20 -5.84 -26.34
C SER A 195 24.45 -5.11 -25.86
N ALA A 196 24.49 -3.78 -26.01
CA ALA A 196 25.62 -2.98 -25.56
C ALA A 196 25.80 -3.01 -24.04
N ILE A 197 24.71 -2.85 -23.28
CA ILE A 197 24.74 -2.95 -21.81
C ILE A 197 25.24 -4.33 -21.37
N GLY A 198 24.75 -5.41 -22.00
CA GLY A 198 25.25 -6.76 -21.73
C GLY A 198 26.75 -6.90 -21.96
N LYS A 199 27.25 -6.44 -23.12
CA LYS A 199 28.69 -6.47 -23.45
C LYS A 199 29.54 -5.61 -22.51
N VAL A 200 29.03 -4.45 -22.08
CA VAL A 200 29.72 -3.56 -21.13
C VAL A 200 29.86 -4.23 -19.76
N ILE A 201 28.78 -4.85 -19.27
CA ILE A 201 28.80 -5.59 -18.00
C ILE A 201 29.75 -6.78 -18.08
N GLU A 202 29.78 -7.51 -19.21
CA GLU A 202 30.73 -8.62 -19.43
C GLU A 202 32.19 -8.15 -19.52
N ALA A 203 32.45 -7.00 -20.13
CA ALA A 203 33.79 -6.44 -20.26
C ALA A 203 34.35 -5.88 -18.94
N GLN A 204 33.47 -5.40 -18.05
CA GLN A 204 33.83 -4.86 -16.74
C GLN A 204 33.60 -5.88 -15.61
N VAL A 205 34.56 -6.80 -15.42
CA VAL A 205 34.47 -7.91 -14.45
C VAL A 205 34.18 -7.46 -13.02
N ASP A 206 34.71 -6.31 -12.61
CA ASP A 206 34.56 -5.75 -11.25
C ASP A 206 33.45 -4.69 -11.14
N MET A 207 32.53 -4.60 -12.11
CA MET A 207 31.43 -3.63 -12.07
C MET A 207 30.54 -3.86 -10.83
N PRO A 208 30.30 -2.83 -9.99
CA PRO A 208 29.38 -2.92 -8.87
C PRO A 208 27.96 -3.25 -9.33
N ILE A 209 27.26 -4.10 -8.59
CA ILE A 209 25.87 -4.50 -8.91
C ILE A 209 24.95 -3.28 -9.02
N VAL A 210 25.16 -2.27 -8.17
CA VAL A 210 24.41 -1.00 -8.20
C VAL A 210 24.47 -0.36 -9.59
N GLU A 211 25.65 -0.36 -10.22
CA GLU A 211 25.87 0.29 -11.51
C GLU A 211 25.21 -0.49 -12.64
N ALA A 212 25.39 -1.82 -12.65
CA ALA A 212 24.74 -2.69 -13.62
C ALA A 212 23.20 -2.62 -13.52
N VAL A 213 22.63 -2.61 -12.31
CA VAL A 213 21.18 -2.43 -12.11
C VAL A 213 20.74 -1.02 -12.54
N THR A 214 21.54 0.03 -12.29
CA THR A 214 21.22 1.39 -12.75
C THR A 214 21.14 1.48 -14.28
N LEU A 215 21.99 0.75 -15.00
CA LEU A 215 21.90 0.62 -16.45
C LEU A 215 20.59 -0.05 -16.89
N TYR A 216 20.19 -1.14 -16.22
CA TYR A 216 18.90 -1.78 -16.49
C TYR A 216 17.70 -0.90 -16.14
N VAL A 217 17.76 -0.12 -15.06
CA VAL A 217 16.73 0.89 -14.73
C VAL A 217 16.63 1.92 -15.85
N SER A 218 17.77 2.43 -16.32
CA SER A 218 17.80 3.41 -17.41
C SER A 218 17.23 2.83 -18.71
N LEU A 219 17.58 1.57 -19.04
CA LEU A 219 17.04 0.87 -20.20
C LEU A 219 15.55 0.61 -20.08
N LEU A 220 15.08 0.23 -18.89
CA LEU A 220 13.66 0.00 -18.63
C LEU A 220 12.86 1.29 -18.76
N THR A 221 13.33 2.39 -18.16
CA THR A 221 12.69 3.71 -18.29
C THR A 221 12.63 4.15 -19.75
N PHE A 222 13.71 3.97 -20.51
CA PHE A 222 13.72 4.20 -21.96
C PHE A 222 12.65 3.35 -22.66
N THR A 223 12.60 2.05 -22.37
CA THR A 223 11.66 1.10 -22.98
C THR A 223 10.21 1.47 -22.68
N LEU A 224 9.89 1.79 -21.42
CA LEU A 224 8.57 2.22 -20.99
C LEU A 224 8.13 3.55 -21.62
N HIS A 225 9.08 4.40 -22.00
CA HIS A 225 8.81 5.67 -22.63
C HIS A 225 8.62 5.54 -24.16
N VAL A 226 9.53 4.84 -24.82
CA VAL A 226 9.59 4.73 -26.29
C VAL A 226 8.70 3.60 -26.82
N HIS A 227 8.58 2.49 -26.09
CA HIS A 227 7.83 1.30 -26.50
C HIS A 227 6.90 0.78 -25.39
N PRO A 228 5.90 1.59 -24.94
CA PRO A 228 5.03 1.22 -23.82
C PRO A 228 4.22 -0.06 -24.07
N GLU A 229 3.89 -0.41 -25.31
CA GLU A 229 3.10 -1.60 -25.63
C GLU A 229 3.93 -2.90 -25.69
N ARG A 230 5.26 -2.80 -25.71
CA ARG A 230 6.17 -3.95 -25.88
C ARG A 230 6.54 -4.57 -24.53
N LEU A 231 5.59 -5.32 -23.97
CA LEU A 231 5.78 -6.08 -22.72
C LEU A 231 6.95 -7.07 -22.80
N ASP A 232 7.24 -7.60 -24.00
CA ASP A 232 8.37 -8.48 -24.24
C ASP A 232 9.72 -7.80 -24.02
N TYR A 233 9.86 -6.52 -24.33
CA TYR A 233 11.07 -5.75 -24.05
C TYR A 233 11.24 -5.50 -22.55
N VAL A 234 10.16 -5.15 -21.86
CA VAL A 234 10.17 -4.98 -20.40
C VAL A 234 10.58 -6.29 -19.72
N ASP A 235 9.97 -7.41 -20.11
CA ASP A 235 10.29 -8.73 -19.53
C ASP A 235 11.73 -9.17 -19.84
N GLN A 236 12.28 -8.80 -21.01
CA GLN A 236 13.69 -9.04 -21.34
C GLN A 236 14.65 -8.28 -20.42
N VAL A 237 14.36 -7.02 -20.09
CA VAL A 237 15.18 -6.23 -19.15
C VAL A 237 15.14 -6.85 -17.75
N LEU A 238 13.96 -7.24 -17.27
CA LEU A 238 13.82 -7.95 -15.99
C LEU A 238 14.58 -9.29 -16.03
N GLY A 239 14.46 -10.06 -17.11
CA GLY A 239 15.20 -11.31 -17.30
C GLY A 239 16.72 -11.13 -17.32
N ALA A 240 17.23 -10.03 -17.90
CA ALA A 240 18.64 -9.68 -17.85
C ALA A 240 19.10 -9.34 -16.42
N CYS A 241 18.25 -8.65 -15.65
CA CYS A 241 18.49 -8.40 -14.23
C CYS A 241 18.52 -9.70 -13.41
N VAL A 242 17.58 -10.64 -13.65
CA VAL A 242 17.58 -11.97 -13.01
C VAL A 242 18.91 -12.68 -13.29
N LYS A 243 19.37 -12.71 -14.54
CA LYS A 243 20.66 -13.35 -14.90
C LYS A 243 21.85 -12.73 -14.16
N LEU A 244 21.84 -11.41 -13.95
CA LEU A 244 22.89 -10.70 -13.20
C LEU A 244 22.90 -11.07 -11.71
N LEU A 245 21.72 -11.28 -11.13
CA LEU A 245 21.53 -11.57 -9.70
C LEU A 245 21.60 -13.06 -9.38
N PHE A 246 21.34 -13.92 -10.37
CA PHE A 246 21.32 -15.36 -10.20
C PHE A 246 22.68 -15.88 -9.69
N GLY A 247 22.64 -16.70 -8.63
CA GLY A 247 23.84 -17.27 -8.01
C GLY A 247 24.64 -16.31 -7.12
N LYS A 248 24.23 -15.05 -6.99
CA LYS A 248 24.82 -14.10 -6.02
C LYS A 248 24.07 -14.15 -4.68
N PRO A 249 24.74 -13.87 -3.54
CA PRO A 249 24.06 -13.77 -2.26
C PRO A 249 23.02 -12.64 -2.29
N LYS A 250 21.94 -12.80 -1.49
CA LYS A 250 20.90 -11.76 -1.31
C LYS A 250 21.56 -10.40 -1.01
N LEU A 251 21.12 -9.38 -1.73
CA LEU A 251 21.75 -8.06 -1.71
C LEU A 251 21.64 -7.41 -0.34
N LYS A 252 22.78 -6.94 0.18
CA LYS A 252 22.83 -6.15 1.43
C LYS A 252 23.21 -4.68 1.21
N ASP A 253 23.63 -4.31 -0.01
CA ASP A 253 23.92 -2.91 -0.33
C ASP A 253 22.62 -2.13 -0.50
N GLY A 254 22.36 -1.21 0.43
CA GLY A 254 21.18 -0.34 0.42
C GLY A 254 21.03 0.54 -0.83
N ARG A 255 22.11 0.79 -1.58
CA ARG A 255 22.03 1.50 -2.87
C ARG A 255 21.55 0.57 -3.98
N ALA A 256 21.96 -0.69 -3.97
CA ALA A 256 21.55 -1.68 -4.97
C ALA A 256 20.06 -2.02 -4.80
N THR A 257 19.63 -2.20 -3.55
CA THR A 257 18.22 -2.49 -3.24
C THR A 257 17.31 -1.34 -3.69
N LYS A 258 17.69 -0.08 -3.46
CA LYS A 258 16.96 1.09 -3.98
C LYS A 258 16.82 1.08 -5.50
N GLN A 259 17.87 0.69 -6.23
CA GLN A 259 17.80 0.61 -7.69
C GLN A 259 16.90 -0.53 -8.17
N ILE A 260 16.87 -1.67 -7.47
CA ILE A 260 15.94 -2.75 -7.84
C ILE A 260 14.49 -2.38 -7.51
N VAL A 261 14.25 -1.70 -6.39
CA VAL A 261 12.92 -1.15 -6.09
C VAL A 261 12.49 -0.18 -7.19
N ALA A 262 13.37 0.70 -7.66
CA ALA A 262 13.08 1.58 -8.79
C ALA A 262 12.79 0.78 -10.09
N LEU A 263 13.55 -0.27 -10.36
CA LEU A 263 13.35 -1.16 -11.52
C LEU A 263 11.96 -1.80 -11.51
N LEU A 264 11.52 -2.33 -10.36
CA LEU A 264 10.22 -2.99 -10.22
C LEU A 264 9.06 -1.99 -10.10
N SER A 265 9.31 -0.77 -9.61
CA SER A 265 8.28 0.27 -9.49
C SER A 265 7.97 0.92 -10.83
N ALA A 266 8.94 1.06 -11.74
CA ALA A 266 8.74 1.77 -13.00
C ALA A 266 7.61 1.19 -13.88
N PRO A 267 7.45 -0.14 -14.05
CA PRO A 267 6.29 -0.71 -14.74
C PRO A 267 4.97 -0.42 -14.02
N LEU A 268 4.94 -0.49 -12.69
CA LEU A 268 3.73 -0.26 -11.89
C LEU A 268 3.25 1.19 -11.96
N GLU A 269 4.17 2.14 -12.14
CA GLU A 269 3.84 3.56 -12.30
C GLU A 269 3.40 3.91 -13.72
N LYS A 270 3.89 3.16 -14.73
CA LYS A 270 3.61 3.46 -16.14
C LYS A 270 2.31 2.82 -16.65
N TYR A 271 2.02 1.58 -16.25
CA TYR A 271 0.82 0.88 -16.71
C TYR A 271 -0.39 1.27 -15.88
N ASN A 272 -1.51 1.55 -16.55
CA ASN A 272 -2.79 1.84 -15.88
C ASN A 272 -3.35 0.59 -15.20
N ASP A 273 -3.22 -0.57 -15.86
CA ASP A 273 -3.60 -1.86 -15.32
C ASP A 273 -2.35 -2.51 -14.72
N ILE A 274 -2.31 -2.61 -13.39
CA ILE A 274 -1.17 -3.20 -12.69
C ILE A 274 -1.05 -4.70 -12.95
N VAL A 275 -2.15 -5.37 -13.30
CA VAL A 275 -2.13 -6.79 -13.63
C VAL A 275 -1.18 -7.06 -14.81
N THR A 276 -1.09 -6.15 -15.79
CA THR A 276 -0.16 -6.33 -16.92
C THR A 276 1.30 -6.39 -16.45
N ALA A 277 1.68 -5.54 -15.48
CA ALA A 277 3.02 -5.54 -14.90
C ALA A 277 3.28 -6.81 -14.07
N LEU A 278 2.30 -7.23 -13.27
CA LEU A 278 2.41 -8.42 -12.42
C LEU A 278 2.40 -9.73 -13.21
N SER A 279 1.81 -9.74 -14.42
CA SER A 279 1.79 -10.89 -15.32
C SER A 279 3.11 -11.16 -16.05
N LEU A 280 4.10 -10.24 -15.93
CA LEU A 280 5.42 -10.40 -16.55
C LEU A 280 6.17 -11.59 -15.93
N SER A 281 6.66 -12.49 -16.79
CA SER A 281 7.22 -13.78 -16.38
C SER A 281 8.45 -13.68 -15.46
N ASN A 282 9.28 -12.64 -15.64
CA ASN A 282 10.49 -12.43 -14.85
C ASN A 282 10.26 -11.49 -13.65
N TYR A 283 9.09 -10.87 -13.50
CA TYR A 283 8.81 -9.99 -12.36
C TYR A 283 8.86 -10.75 -11.03
N PRO A 284 8.16 -11.89 -10.85
CA PRO A 284 8.29 -12.70 -9.63
C PRO A 284 9.72 -13.21 -9.38
N ARG A 285 10.47 -13.49 -10.45
CA ARG A 285 11.85 -14.00 -10.35
C ARG A 285 12.83 -12.97 -9.81
N VAL A 286 12.63 -11.68 -10.15
CA VAL A 286 13.42 -10.60 -9.55
C VAL A 286 13.06 -10.48 -8.07
N MET A 287 11.77 -10.60 -7.73
CA MET A 287 11.28 -10.58 -6.35
C MET A 287 11.92 -11.68 -5.48
N ASP A 288 12.05 -12.90 -6.02
CA ASP A 288 12.68 -14.03 -5.34
C ASP A 288 14.18 -13.80 -5.02
N CYS A 289 14.84 -12.89 -5.74
CA CYS A 289 16.25 -12.54 -5.51
C CYS A 289 16.45 -11.54 -4.35
N LEU A 290 15.37 -10.94 -3.84
CA LEU A 290 15.41 -9.92 -2.80
C LEU A 290 15.55 -10.52 -1.39
N ASP A 291 16.12 -9.72 -0.49
CA ASP A 291 16.03 -9.95 0.94
C ASP A 291 14.64 -9.60 1.48
N ASP A 292 14.34 -10.10 2.66
CA ASP A 292 12.96 -10.09 3.15
C ASP A 292 12.48 -8.66 3.47
N VAL A 293 13.40 -7.77 3.88
CA VAL A 293 13.10 -6.35 4.13
C VAL A 293 12.74 -5.64 2.82
N THR A 294 13.57 -5.79 1.78
CA THR A 294 13.26 -5.19 0.46
C THR A 294 12.01 -5.81 -0.15
N ASN A 295 11.75 -7.09 0.10
CA ASN A 295 10.53 -7.75 -0.34
C ASN A 295 9.28 -7.10 0.25
N LYS A 296 9.28 -6.79 1.56
CA LYS A 296 8.18 -6.07 2.21
C LYS A 296 7.98 -4.67 1.64
N VAL A 297 9.06 -3.92 1.42
CA VAL A 297 8.99 -2.57 0.82
C VAL A 297 8.31 -2.64 -0.54
N MET A 298 8.73 -3.57 -1.40
CA MET A 298 8.16 -3.69 -2.73
C MET A 298 6.71 -4.21 -2.71
N ALA A 299 6.37 -5.12 -1.79
CA ALA A 299 5.00 -5.55 -1.55
C ALA A 299 4.08 -4.38 -1.17
N MET A 300 4.57 -3.47 -0.31
CA MET A 300 3.85 -2.23 0.03
C MET A 300 3.68 -1.30 -1.17
N VAL A 301 4.71 -1.16 -2.01
CA VAL A 301 4.61 -0.38 -3.26
C VAL A 301 3.55 -0.97 -4.19
N ILE A 302 3.50 -2.30 -4.36
CA ILE A 302 2.47 -2.98 -5.17
C ILE A 302 1.07 -2.65 -4.63
N ILE A 303 0.85 -2.79 -3.32
CA ILE A 303 -0.46 -2.47 -2.70
C ILE A 303 -0.81 -0.99 -2.94
N GLN A 304 0.12 -0.07 -2.71
CA GLN A 304 -0.11 1.37 -2.92
C GLN A 304 -0.44 1.70 -4.38
N SER A 305 0.24 1.07 -5.33
CA SER A 305 -0.05 1.25 -6.75
C SER A 305 -1.45 0.74 -7.11
N ILE A 306 -1.86 -0.43 -6.59
CA ILE A 306 -3.21 -0.98 -6.80
C ILE A 306 -4.27 0.00 -6.25
N MET A 307 -4.02 0.58 -5.08
CA MET A 307 -4.90 1.59 -4.48
C MET A 307 -4.99 2.88 -5.30
N LYS A 308 -3.87 3.36 -5.85
CA LYS A 308 -3.81 4.62 -6.62
C LYS A 308 -4.51 4.51 -7.97
N SER A 309 -4.33 3.38 -8.66
CA SER A 309 -4.90 3.13 -9.99
C SER A 309 -6.36 2.68 -9.96
N ASN A 310 -6.87 2.27 -8.79
CA ASN A 310 -8.17 1.61 -8.64
C ASN A 310 -8.32 0.40 -9.58
N THR A 311 -7.22 -0.34 -9.79
CA THR A 311 -7.18 -1.53 -10.66
C THR A 311 -8.08 -2.61 -10.09
N CYS A 312 -8.97 -3.15 -10.94
CA CYS A 312 -9.92 -4.19 -10.54
C CYS A 312 -9.31 -5.58 -10.78
N ILE A 313 -8.68 -6.14 -9.74
CA ILE A 313 -8.20 -7.52 -9.78
C ILE A 313 -9.40 -8.44 -9.59
N SER A 314 -9.76 -9.13 -10.66
CA SER A 314 -11.10 -9.72 -10.79
C SER A 314 -11.09 -11.23 -10.84
N THR A 315 -9.95 -11.89 -11.04
CA THR A 315 -9.92 -13.37 -11.15
C THR A 315 -9.16 -14.02 -9.99
N ALA A 316 -9.55 -15.26 -9.65
CA ALA A 316 -8.88 -16.02 -8.61
C ALA A 316 -7.39 -16.29 -8.94
N ASP A 317 -7.05 -16.48 -10.22
CA ASP A 317 -5.68 -16.75 -10.66
C ASP A 317 -4.76 -15.52 -10.51
N GLU A 318 -5.25 -14.32 -10.86
CA GLU A 318 -4.51 -13.07 -10.65
C GLU A 318 -4.25 -12.83 -9.16
N ILE A 319 -5.21 -13.17 -8.31
CA ILE A 319 -5.09 -13.03 -6.85
C ILE A 319 -4.10 -14.04 -6.28
N GLU A 320 -4.06 -15.28 -6.78
CA GLU A 320 -3.04 -16.27 -6.37
C GLU A 320 -1.63 -15.73 -6.64
N VAL A 321 -1.40 -15.15 -7.83
CA VAL A 321 -0.11 -14.53 -8.19
C VAL A 321 0.21 -13.34 -7.29
N LEU A 322 -0.76 -12.45 -7.07
CA LEU A 322 -0.58 -11.28 -6.21
C LEU A 322 -0.23 -11.68 -4.77
N PHE A 323 -0.98 -12.60 -4.17
CA PHE A 323 -0.77 -13.00 -2.78
C PHE A 323 0.54 -13.77 -2.60
N GLU A 324 1.03 -14.48 -3.62
CA GLU A 324 2.35 -15.08 -3.59
C GLU A 324 3.47 -14.01 -3.59
N LEU A 325 3.29 -12.89 -4.29
CA LEU A 325 4.21 -11.74 -4.22
C LEU A 325 4.14 -11.02 -2.87
N LEU A 326 2.97 -11.02 -2.22
CA LEU A 326 2.74 -10.39 -0.91
C LEU A 326 3.02 -11.33 0.28
N LYS A 327 3.51 -12.56 0.03
CA LYS A 327 3.72 -13.57 1.09
C LYS A 327 4.58 -13.08 2.26
N GLY A 328 5.54 -12.19 2.00
CA GLY A 328 6.40 -11.61 3.03
C GLY A 328 5.65 -10.72 4.03
N LEU A 329 4.53 -10.12 3.64
CA LEU A 329 3.65 -9.35 4.54
C LEU A 329 2.64 -10.26 5.27
N ILE A 330 2.22 -11.36 4.63
CA ILE A 330 1.14 -12.23 5.13
C ILE A 330 1.66 -13.28 6.11
N LYS A 331 2.77 -13.96 5.79
CA LYS A 331 3.31 -15.03 6.64
C LYS A 331 4.05 -14.50 7.86
N GLY A 332 4.47 -13.23 7.83
CA GLY A 332 5.39 -12.69 8.82
C GLY A 332 6.76 -13.34 8.69
N LEU A 333 7.81 -12.57 9.00
CA LEU A 333 9.13 -13.16 9.19
C LEU A 333 9.19 -13.66 10.62
N ASP A 334 9.45 -14.95 10.79
CA ASP A 334 9.58 -15.58 12.11
C ASP A 334 10.64 -14.84 12.94
N GLY A 335 10.19 -14.27 14.06
CA GLY A 335 11.04 -13.91 15.20
C GLY A 335 12.01 -12.75 14.97
N THR A 336 11.55 -11.53 15.21
CA THR A 336 12.38 -10.53 15.89
C THR A 336 11.47 -9.66 16.75
N ALA A 337 11.80 -9.55 18.04
CA ALA A 337 11.06 -8.74 18.99
C ALA A 337 11.09 -7.27 18.53
N ALA A 338 9.95 -6.80 18.06
CA ALA A 338 9.75 -5.44 17.56
C ALA A 338 9.84 -4.41 18.70
N ASP A 339 10.71 -3.42 18.54
CA ASP A 339 10.68 -2.15 19.30
C ASP A 339 9.30 -1.48 19.10
N GLU A 340 8.94 -0.46 19.91
CA GLU A 340 7.65 0.24 19.73
C GLU A 340 7.47 0.84 18.33
N LEU A 341 8.56 1.28 17.68
CA LEU A 341 8.55 1.78 16.30
C LEU A 341 8.24 0.69 15.27
N ASP A 342 8.77 -0.52 15.47
CA ASP A 342 8.50 -1.66 14.58
C ASP A 342 7.03 -2.13 14.65
N LYS A 343 6.31 -1.80 15.75
CA LYS A 343 4.88 -2.12 15.88
C LYS A 343 3.99 -1.16 15.09
N GLU A 344 4.31 0.12 15.05
CA GLU A 344 3.55 1.09 14.24
C GLU A 344 3.71 0.76 12.76
N ASP A 345 4.94 0.55 12.30
CA ASP A 345 5.24 0.13 10.93
C ASP A 345 4.54 -1.19 10.57
N PHE A 346 4.59 -2.19 11.47
CA PHE A 346 3.87 -3.45 11.28
C PHE A 346 2.34 -3.23 11.16
N ASN A 347 1.76 -2.37 11.99
CA ASN A 347 0.33 -2.07 11.92
C ASN A 347 -0.02 -1.40 10.59
N GLU A 348 0.81 -0.48 10.07
CA GLU A 348 0.61 0.14 8.77
C GLU A 348 0.71 -0.86 7.60
N GLU A 349 1.68 -1.78 7.67
CA GLU A 349 1.82 -2.91 6.75
C GLU A 349 0.53 -3.75 6.73
N GLN A 350 0.08 -4.21 7.89
CA GLN A 350 -1.10 -5.08 8.00
C GLN A 350 -2.40 -4.35 7.62
N ASN A 351 -2.54 -3.07 7.97
CA ASN A 351 -3.66 -2.25 7.54
C ASN A 351 -3.70 -2.07 6.01
N SER A 352 -2.55 -2.07 5.34
CA SER A 352 -2.49 -2.00 3.88
C SER A 352 -2.96 -3.29 3.23
N VAL A 353 -2.58 -4.45 3.79
CA VAL A 353 -3.13 -5.75 3.37
C VAL A 353 -4.66 -5.81 3.62
N ALA A 354 -5.12 -5.33 4.77
CA ALA A 354 -6.55 -5.28 5.09
C ALA A 354 -7.35 -4.44 4.09
N ARG A 355 -6.82 -3.27 3.70
CA ARG A 355 -7.42 -2.44 2.66
C ARG A 355 -7.44 -3.16 1.31
N LEU A 356 -6.36 -3.85 0.92
CA LEU A 356 -6.30 -4.58 -0.34
C LEU A 356 -7.45 -5.60 -0.42
N ILE A 357 -7.69 -6.37 0.64
CA ILE A 357 -8.77 -7.38 0.70
C ILE A 357 -10.15 -6.73 0.46
N HIS A 358 -10.36 -5.50 0.92
CA HIS A 358 -11.62 -4.78 0.69
C HIS A 358 -11.82 -4.31 -0.76
N VAL A 359 -10.73 -4.05 -1.48
CA VAL A 359 -10.77 -3.61 -2.89
C VAL A 359 -11.11 -4.77 -3.82
N LEU A 360 -10.75 -6.01 -3.46
CA LEU A 360 -11.06 -7.20 -4.26
C LEU A 360 -12.58 -7.34 -4.44
N TYR A 361 -13.01 -7.42 -5.70
CA TYR A 361 -14.41 -7.51 -6.08
C TYR A 361 -14.58 -8.13 -7.46
N ASN A 362 -15.62 -8.96 -7.62
CA ASN A 362 -16.10 -9.40 -8.92
C ASN A 362 -17.64 -9.33 -8.95
N ASP A 363 -18.19 -8.98 -10.11
CA ASP A 363 -19.62 -8.95 -10.38
C ASP A 363 -20.25 -10.35 -10.46
N ASP A 364 -19.47 -11.36 -10.82
CA ASP A 364 -19.89 -12.76 -10.79
C ASP A 364 -19.77 -13.32 -9.36
N SER A 365 -20.87 -13.92 -8.87
CA SER A 365 -20.97 -14.41 -7.51
C SER A 365 -20.11 -15.66 -7.27
N GLU A 366 -19.91 -16.49 -8.28
CA GLU A 366 -19.10 -17.70 -8.18
C GLU A 366 -17.61 -17.37 -8.20
N GLU A 367 -17.19 -16.50 -9.11
CA GLU A 367 -15.82 -16.02 -9.15
C GLU A 367 -15.46 -15.25 -7.88
N MET A 368 -16.37 -14.42 -7.36
CA MET A 368 -16.17 -13.76 -6.06
C MET A 368 -16.00 -14.76 -4.90
N LEU A 369 -16.71 -15.90 -4.93
CA LEU A 369 -16.52 -16.96 -3.94
C LEU A 369 -15.15 -17.62 -4.08
N LYS A 370 -14.69 -17.90 -5.31
CA LYS A 370 -13.33 -18.42 -5.56
C LYS A 370 -12.27 -17.45 -5.04
N ILE A 371 -12.42 -16.15 -5.32
CA ILE A 371 -11.55 -15.10 -4.79
C ILE A 371 -11.48 -15.17 -3.26
N ILE A 372 -12.62 -15.23 -2.57
CA ILE A 372 -12.67 -15.32 -1.10
C ILE A 372 -11.94 -16.58 -0.61
N CYS A 373 -12.14 -17.73 -1.25
CA CYS A 373 -11.46 -18.98 -0.92
C CYS A 373 -9.94 -18.89 -1.11
N THR A 374 -9.49 -18.29 -2.21
CA THR A 374 -8.07 -18.06 -2.51
C THR A 374 -7.43 -17.14 -1.47
N VAL A 375 -8.06 -16.00 -1.19
CA VAL A 375 -7.59 -15.04 -0.17
C VAL A 375 -7.53 -15.71 1.21
N ARG A 376 -8.56 -16.49 1.58
CA ARG A 376 -8.58 -17.27 2.82
C ARG A 376 -7.38 -18.22 2.90
N LYS A 377 -7.12 -19.01 1.85
CA LYS A 377 -6.00 -19.97 1.81
C LYS A 377 -4.67 -19.29 2.14
N HIS A 378 -4.40 -18.11 1.58
CA HIS A 378 -3.16 -17.37 1.84
C HIS A 378 -3.10 -16.77 3.25
N ILE A 379 -4.18 -16.15 3.72
CA ILE A 379 -4.23 -15.54 5.05
C ILE A 379 -4.13 -16.59 6.16
N MET A 380 -4.76 -17.76 5.99
CA MET A 380 -4.69 -18.86 6.97
C MET A 380 -3.30 -19.50 7.06
N ALA A 381 -2.43 -19.28 6.07
CA ALA A 381 -1.01 -19.63 6.17
C ALA A 381 -0.18 -18.59 6.95
N GLY A 382 -0.80 -17.47 7.35
CA GLY A 382 -0.20 -16.41 8.15
C GLY A 382 -0.09 -16.74 9.64
N GLY A 383 0.73 -15.97 10.35
CA GLY A 383 0.92 -16.10 11.79
C GLY A 383 -0.22 -15.48 12.62
N PRO A 384 -0.28 -15.75 13.94
CA PRO A 384 -1.35 -15.28 14.82
C PRO A 384 -1.39 -13.75 14.97
N THR A 385 -0.30 -13.03 14.68
CA THR A 385 -0.25 -11.57 14.78
C THR A 385 -0.88 -10.86 13.57
N GLN A 386 -0.94 -11.52 12.41
CA GLN A 386 -1.51 -10.97 11.17
C GLN A 386 -3.02 -11.21 11.06
N LEU A 387 -3.51 -12.34 11.59
CA LEU A 387 -4.92 -12.74 11.49
C LEU A 387 -5.91 -11.67 12.00
N PRO A 388 -5.67 -10.93 13.11
CA PRO A 388 -6.56 -9.86 13.56
C PRO A 388 -6.84 -8.76 12.54
N PHE A 389 -5.90 -8.51 11.63
CA PHE A 389 -6.03 -7.45 10.62
C PHE A 389 -6.67 -7.94 9.34
N THR A 390 -6.42 -9.20 8.97
CA THR A 390 -6.74 -9.77 7.65
C THR A 390 -8.03 -10.59 7.65
N VAL A 391 -8.42 -11.18 8.79
CA VAL A 391 -9.67 -11.94 8.91
C VAL A 391 -10.91 -11.04 8.87
N PRO A 392 -11.00 -9.92 9.60
CA PRO A 392 -12.17 -9.04 9.53
C PRO A 392 -12.54 -8.56 8.12
N PRO A 393 -11.61 -8.01 7.29
CA PRO A 393 -11.97 -7.55 5.96
C PRO A 393 -12.42 -8.69 5.05
N LEU A 394 -11.85 -9.89 5.18
CA LEU A 394 -12.29 -11.08 4.46
C LEU A 394 -13.73 -11.46 4.83
N ILE A 395 -14.06 -11.47 6.14
CA ILE A 395 -15.41 -11.75 6.64
C ILE A 395 -16.40 -10.73 6.08
N PHE A 396 -16.10 -9.43 6.15
CA PHE A 396 -16.99 -8.41 5.61
C PHE A 396 -17.15 -8.49 4.09
N SER A 397 -16.10 -8.89 3.36
CA SER A 397 -16.18 -9.15 1.91
C SER A 397 -17.12 -10.32 1.60
N ALA A 398 -17.03 -11.41 2.37
CA ALA A 398 -17.94 -12.55 2.25
C ALA A 398 -19.38 -12.22 2.66
N LEU A 399 -19.59 -11.43 3.72
CA LEU A 399 -20.93 -10.96 4.12
C LEU A 399 -21.55 -10.03 3.06
N ARG A 400 -20.74 -9.25 2.34
CA ARG A 400 -21.20 -8.46 1.18
C ARG A 400 -21.69 -9.38 0.05
N LEU A 401 -20.99 -10.49 -0.21
CA LEU A 401 -21.43 -11.50 -1.18
C LEU A 401 -22.75 -12.16 -0.74
N VAL A 402 -22.90 -12.51 0.55
CA VAL A 402 -24.15 -13.06 1.10
C VAL A 402 -25.35 -12.13 0.83
N ARG A 403 -25.21 -10.83 1.12
CA ARG A 403 -26.27 -9.84 0.86
C ARG A 403 -26.61 -9.72 -0.62
N LYS A 404 -25.62 -9.86 -1.51
CA LYS A 404 -25.82 -9.84 -2.96
C LYS A 404 -26.61 -11.06 -3.43
N LEU A 405 -26.27 -12.25 -2.95
CA LEU A 405 -26.99 -13.49 -3.25
C LEU A 405 -28.46 -13.40 -2.79
N GLN A 406 -28.70 -12.85 -1.60
CA GLN A 406 -30.05 -12.63 -1.09
C GLN A 406 -30.88 -11.68 -1.97
N ALA A 407 -30.26 -10.61 -2.51
CA ALA A 407 -30.94 -9.70 -3.44
C ALA A 407 -31.24 -10.35 -4.80
N GLN A 408 -30.52 -11.42 -5.16
CA GLN A 408 -30.60 -12.12 -6.44
C GLN A 408 -31.51 -13.37 -6.42
N ASP A 409 -32.04 -13.77 -5.26
CA ASP A 409 -32.95 -14.94 -5.06
C ASP A 409 -34.28 -14.89 -5.85
N GLY A 410 -34.41 -13.99 -6.82
CA GLY A 410 -35.44 -14.00 -7.87
C GLY A 410 -35.04 -14.67 -9.20
N ASN A 411 -33.76 -14.95 -9.48
CA ASN A 411 -33.33 -15.54 -10.76
C ASN A 411 -31.96 -16.25 -10.66
N VAL A 412 -31.94 -17.58 -10.49
CA VAL A 412 -30.74 -18.37 -10.85
C VAL A 412 -31.17 -19.64 -11.59
N VAL A 413 -30.87 -19.67 -12.90
CA VAL A 413 -30.89 -20.85 -13.78
C VAL A 413 -29.44 -21.13 -14.15
N GLY A 414 -28.91 -22.30 -13.77
CA GLY A 414 -27.55 -22.75 -14.09
C GLY A 414 -27.25 -24.14 -13.49
N GLU A 415 -26.47 -24.97 -14.19
CA GLU A 415 -26.24 -26.40 -13.91
C GLU A 415 -25.02 -26.72 -12.99
N GLU A 416 -24.28 -25.72 -12.47
CA GLU A 416 -23.24 -25.94 -11.45
C GLU A 416 -23.76 -25.60 -10.05
N GLU A 417 -23.30 -26.31 -9.00
CA GLU A 417 -23.80 -26.10 -7.62
C GLU A 417 -23.61 -24.63 -7.18
N PRO A 418 -24.69 -23.83 -7.07
CA PRO A 418 -24.54 -22.39 -6.93
C PRO A 418 -23.87 -22.00 -5.61
N ALA A 419 -23.18 -20.85 -5.62
CA ALA A 419 -22.71 -20.20 -4.40
C ALA A 419 -23.91 -19.91 -3.49
N THR A 420 -24.08 -20.71 -2.43
CA THR A 420 -25.19 -20.55 -1.48
C THR A 420 -24.74 -19.82 -0.22
N PRO A 421 -25.59 -18.99 0.40
CA PRO A 421 -25.29 -18.36 1.69
C PRO A 421 -24.83 -19.35 2.75
N LYS A 422 -25.39 -20.58 2.78
CA LYS A 422 -25.01 -21.65 3.72
C LYS A 422 -23.53 -22.05 3.60
N LYS A 423 -23.04 -22.26 2.37
CA LYS A 423 -21.62 -22.58 2.12
C LYS A 423 -20.70 -21.44 2.59
N ILE A 424 -21.10 -20.20 2.35
CA ILE A 424 -20.34 -19.02 2.77
C ILE A 424 -20.31 -18.93 4.30
N PHE A 425 -21.43 -19.15 5.00
CA PHE A 425 -21.46 -19.15 6.45
C PHE A 425 -20.61 -20.26 7.07
N GLN A 426 -20.57 -21.45 6.48
CA GLN A 426 -19.67 -22.52 6.90
C GLN A 426 -18.20 -22.08 6.79
N LEU A 427 -17.83 -21.50 5.65
CA LEU A 427 -16.49 -20.94 5.43
C LEU A 427 -16.14 -19.85 6.47
N LEU A 428 -17.10 -18.97 6.77
CA LEU A 428 -16.94 -17.92 7.77
C LEU A 428 -16.72 -18.50 9.17
N ASN A 429 -17.46 -19.53 9.56
CA ASN A 429 -17.30 -20.19 10.85
C ASN A 429 -15.89 -20.76 11.00
N GLU A 430 -15.42 -21.55 10.03
CA GLU A 430 -14.06 -22.12 10.05
C GLU A 430 -12.97 -21.03 10.04
N THR A 431 -13.23 -19.89 9.39
CA THR A 431 -12.27 -18.77 9.36
C THR A 431 -12.19 -18.03 10.69
N ILE A 432 -13.32 -17.87 11.40
CA ILE A 432 -13.33 -17.27 12.74
C ILE A 432 -12.73 -18.25 13.76
N GLU A 433 -12.96 -19.55 13.62
CA GLU A 433 -12.39 -20.58 14.50
C GLU A 433 -10.85 -20.55 14.49
N ALA A 434 -10.22 -20.23 13.36
CA ALA A 434 -8.77 -20.04 13.27
C ALA A 434 -8.23 -18.92 14.20
N LEU A 435 -9.07 -17.94 14.57
CA LEU A 435 -8.72 -16.90 15.53
C LEU A 435 -8.60 -17.40 16.97
N SER A 436 -9.03 -18.63 17.28
CA SER A 436 -8.84 -19.23 18.62
C SER A 436 -7.37 -19.31 19.04
N SER A 437 -6.45 -19.38 18.07
CA SER A 437 -5.00 -19.37 18.29
C SER A 437 -4.44 -17.99 18.66
N VAL A 438 -5.28 -16.95 18.62
CA VAL A 438 -4.88 -15.55 18.78
C VAL A 438 -5.43 -15.00 20.09
N PRO A 439 -4.64 -14.23 20.88
CA PRO A 439 -5.09 -13.64 22.14
C PRO A 439 -5.99 -12.40 21.91
N SER A 440 -7.06 -12.54 21.11
CA SER A 440 -8.05 -11.49 20.83
C SER A 440 -9.49 -12.05 20.78
N PRO A 441 -10.00 -12.61 21.89
CA PRO A 441 -11.31 -13.26 21.91
C PRO A 441 -12.47 -12.29 21.66
N GLU A 442 -12.31 -11.00 21.97
CA GLU A 442 -13.34 -9.98 21.70
C GLU A 442 -13.56 -9.76 20.21
N LEU A 443 -12.52 -9.95 19.39
CA LEU A 443 -12.65 -9.83 17.94
C LEU A 443 -13.48 -10.99 17.39
N GLY A 444 -13.14 -12.23 17.75
CA GLY A 444 -13.90 -13.43 17.34
C GLY A 444 -15.36 -13.34 17.74
N LEU A 445 -15.65 -12.90 18.97
CA LEU A 445 -17.01 -12.68 19.46
C LEU A 445 -17.78 -11.67 18.60
N ARG A 446 -17.17 -10.52 18.29
CA ARG A 446 -17.82 -9.51 17.42
C ARG A 446 -18.10 -10.07 16.03
N LEU A 447 -17.17 -10.82 15.46
CA LEU A 447 -17.31 -11.42 14.13
C LEU A 447 -18.45 -12.46 14.11
N TYR A 448 -18.52 -13.34 15.11
CA TYR A 448 -19.65 -14.27 15.26
C TYR A 448 -21.00 -13.54 15.37
N LEU A 449 -21.08 -12.47 16.15
CA LEU A 449 -22.31 -11.68 16.25
C LEU A 449 -22.70 -10.99 14.93
N GLN A 450 -21.72 -10.52 14.15
CA GLN A 450 -21.98 -9.97 12.80
C GLN A 450 -22.47 -11.05 11.83
N CYS A 451 -21.86 -12.25 11.84
CA CYS A 451 -22.32 -13.38 11.05
C CYS A 451 -23.72 -13.84 11.46
N ALA A 452 -24.04 -13.84 12.76
CA ALA A 452 -25.37 -14.17 13.26
C ALA A 452 -26.44 -13.17 12.75
N GLN A 453 -26.12 -11.88 12.73
CA GLN A 453 -27.02 -10.85 12.16
C GLN A 453 -27.20 -11.02 10.66
N ALA A 454 -26.14 -11.34 9.91
CA ALA A 454 -26.29 -11.60 8.48
C ALA A 454 -27.08 -12.89 8.20
N ALA A 455 -26.92 -13.93 9.02
CA ALA A 455 -27.71 -15.15 8.92
C ALA A 455 -29.19 -14.91 9.27
N ASN A 456 -29.46 -13.99 10.21
CA ASN A 456 -30.80 -13.49 10.49
C ASN A 456 -31.45 -12.85 9.27
N ASP A 457 -30.72 -11.97 8.59
CA ASP A 457 -31.23 -11.30 7.39
C ASP A 457 -31.55 -12.31 6.28
N CYS A 458 -30.85 -13.46 6.24
CA CYS A 458 -31.08 -14.55 5.28
C CYS A 458 -32.14 -15.59 5.70
N ASP A 459 -32.85 -15.38 6.82
CA ASP A 459 -33.80 -16.34 7.39
C ASP A 459 -33.21 -17.73 7.73
N LEU A 460 -31.91 -17.80 8.07
CA LEU A 460 -31.20 -19.04 8.39
C LEU A 460 -31.06 -19.24 9.92
N GLU A 461 -32.15 -19.63 10.57
CA GLU A 461 -32.20 -19.83 12.03
C GLU A 461 -31.08 -20.72 12.59
N PRO A 462 -30.83 -21.95 12.07
CA PRO A 462 -29.86 -22.86 12.68
C PRO A 462 -28.44 -22.28 12.69
N ILE A 463 -28.07 -21.58 11.62
CA ILE A 463 -26.76 -20.95 11.45
C ILE A 463 -26.62 -19.76 12.39
N ALA A 464 -27.66 -18.92 12.48
CA ALA A 464 -27.68 -17.82 13.43
C ALA A 464 -27.53 -18.30 14.87
N TYR A 465 -28.26 -19.36 15.25
CA TYR A 465 -28.18 -19.95 16.59
C TYR A 465 -26.80 -20.55 16.90
N GLU A 466 -26.18 -21.21 15.92
CA GLU A 466 -24.82 -21.75 16.05
C GLU A 466 -23.80 -20.64 16.30
N PHE A 467 -23.82 -19.55 15.53
CA PHE A 467 -22.93 -18.40 15.75
C PHE A 467 -23.12 -17.76 17.12
N PHE A 468 -24.36 -17.64 17.61
CA PHE A 468 -24.59 -17.17 18.98
C PHE A 468 -24.01 -18.13 20.02
N THR A 469 -24.13 -19.45 19.79
CA THR A 469 -23.58 -20.45 20.70
C THR A 469 -22.06 -20.34 20.78
N GLN A 470 -21.38 -20.18 19.64
CA GLN A 470 -19.93 -19.94 19.59
C GLN A 470 -19.53 -18.63 20.28
N ALA A 471 -20.30 -17.55 20.07
CA ALA A 471 -20.07 -16.29 20.77
C ALA A 471 -20.22 -16.40 22.29
N PHE A 472 -21.17 -17.20 22.78
CA PHE A 472 -21.33 -17.48 24.21
C PHE A 472 -20.20 -18.34 24.77
N ILE A 473 -19.69 -19.32 24.01
CA ILE A 473 -18.53 -20.13 24.40
C ILE A 473 -17.30 -19.24 24.57
N LEU A 474 -16.99 -18.40 23.57
CA LEU A 474 -15.88 -17.44 23.67
C LEU A 474 -16.03 -16.49 24.85
N TYR A 475 -17.24 -16.00 25.11
CA TYR A 475 -17.51 -15.14 26.26
C TYR A 475 -17.22 -15.84 27.60
N GLU A 476 -17.57 -17.13 27.73
CA GLU A 476 -17.42 -17.89 28.96
C GLU A 476 -15.98 -18.36 29.20
N GLU A 477 -15.30 -18.82 28.16
CA GLU A 477 -14.00 -19.49 28.27
C GLU A 477 -12.81 -18.51 28.13
N GLU A 478 -12.92 -17.52 27.23
CA GLU A 478 -11.75 -16.72 26.80
C GLU A 478 -11.80 -15.25 27.24
N VAL A 479 -12.99 -14.63 27.40
CA VAL A 479 -13.10 -13.21 27.79
C VAL A 479 -12.95 -13.06 29.31
N VAL A 480 -11.72 -12.82 29.77
CA VAL A 480 -11.40 -12.72 31.21
C VAL A 480 -11.51 -11.28 31.77
N ASP A 481 -11.20 -10.25 30.97
CA ASP A 481 -11.21 -8.86 31.46
C ASP A 481 -12.63 -8.38 31.79
N SER A 482 -12.80 -7.80 32.98
CA SER A 482 -14.12 -7.39 33.47
C SER A 482 -14.76 -6.29 32.61
N LYS A 483 -14.00 -5.38 31.99
CA LYS A 483 -14.58 -4.35 31.11
C LYS A 483 -14.93 -4.93 29.74
N ALA A 484 -14.09 -5.82 29.23
CA ALA A 484 -14.34 -6.57 27.99
C ALA A 484 -15.59 -7.44 28.11
N GLN A 485 -15.78 -8.16 29.23
CA GLN A 485 -17.00 -8.94 29.52
C GLN A 485 -18.26 -8.07 29.49
N VAL A 486 -18.23 -6.89 30.13
CA VAL A 486 -19.37 -5.97 30.12
C VAL A 486 -19.68 -5.52 28.70
N THR A 487 -18.67 -5.14 27.92
CA THR A 487 -18.83 -4.71 26.54
C THR A 487 -19.39 -5.83 25.65
N ALA A 488 -18.80 -7.02 25.74
CA ALA A 488 -19.23 -8.21 25.02
C ALA A 488 -20.69 -8.57 25.34
N MET A 489 -21.08 -8.53 26.62
CA MET A 489 -22.46 -8.81 27.04
C MET A 489 -23.45 -7.80 26.45
N HIS A 490 -23.12 -6.51 26.45
CA HIS A 490 -23.99 -5.49 25.82
C HIS A 490 -24.09 -5.69 24.31
N LEU A 491 -23.02 -6.12 23.64
CA LEU A 491 -23.05 -6.47 22.22
C LEU A 491 -23.92 -7.70 21.95
N ILE A 492 -23.82 -8.75 22.77
CA ILE A 492 -24.68 -9.95 22.70
C ILE A 492 -26.15 -9.55 22.86
N ILE A 493 -26.49 -8.76 23.89
CA ILE A 493 -27.85 -8.29 24.14
C ILE A 493 -28.36 -7.47 22.96
N GLY A 494 -27.55 -6.52 22.47
CA GLY A 494 -27.92 -5.67 21.34
C GLY A 494 -28.10 -6.44 20.04
N ALA A 495 -27.27 -7.46 19.80
CA ALA A 495 -27.41 -8.33 18.64
C ALA A 495 -28.67 -9.20 18.75
N LEU A 496 -28.88 -9.87 19.90
CA LEU A 496 -30.03 -10.73 20.14
C LEU A 496 -31.36 -9.97 20.09
N GLN A 497 -31.37 -8.69 20.48
CA GLN A 497 -32.55 -7.83 20.37
C GLN A 497 -33.01 -7.66 18.91
N ARG A 498 -32.08 -7.65 17.95
CA ARG A 498 -32.36 -7.47 16.52
C ARG A 498 -32.69 -8.77 15.77
N MET A 499 -32.61 -9.91 16.45
CA MET A 499 -32.88 -11.21 15.83
C MET A 499 -34.38 -11.45 15.73
N ASN A 500 -34.87 -11.61 14.50
CA ASN A 500 -36.27 -11.94 14.19
C ASN A 500 -36.43 -13.39 13.67
N VAL A 501 -35.36 -14.01 13.17
CA VAL A 501 -35.40 -15.39 12.63
C VAL A 501 -35.53 -16.48 13.71
N LEU A 502 -35.19 -16.16 14.97
CA LEU A 502 -35.13 -17.15 16.03
C LEU A 502 -36.54 -17.58 16.49
N GLY A 503 -36.80 -18.89 16.45
CA GLY A 503 -37.96 -19.50 17.04
C GLY A 503 -38.01 -19.32 18.57
N VAL A 504 -39.20 -19.54 19.15
CA VAL A 504 -39.48 -19.27 20.56
C VAL A 504 -38.52 -20.00 21.49
N GLU A 505 -38.25 -21.29 21.25
CA GLU A 505 -37.40 -22.12 22.11
C GLU A 505 -35.92 -21.70 22.07
N ASN A 506 -35.39 -21.50 20.86
CA ASN A 506 -34.02 -21.07 20.65
C ASN A 506 -33.79 -19.68 21.24
N ARG A 507 -34.72 -18.75 21.03
CA ARG A 507 -34.66 -17.42 21.61
C ARG A 507 -34.76 -17.44 23.13
N ASP A 508 -35.66 -18.26 23.70
CA ASP A 508 -35.79 -18.41 25.16
C ASP A 508 -34.46 -18.89 25.77
N THR A 509 -33.83 -19.87 25.14
CA THR A 509 -32.53 -20.41 25.56
C THR A 509 -31.43 -19.35 25.56
N LEU A 510 -31.28 -18.59 24.45
CA LEU A 510 -30.24 -17.55 24.34
C LEU A 510 -30.51 -16.37 25.28
N THR A 511 -31.77 -15.93 25.42
CA THR A 511 -32.14 -14.83 26.32
C THR A 511 -31.95 -15.22 27.79
N HIS A 512 -32.24 -16.47 28.16
CA HIS A 512 -31.97 -17.00 29.50
C HIS A 512 -30.46 -17.03 29.79
N LYS A 513 -29.64 -17.50 28.85
CA LYS A 513 -28.17 -17.46 28.96
C LYS A 513 -27.66 -16.03 29.15
N ALA A 514 -28.05 -15.09 28.27
CA ALA A 514 -27.66 -13.68 28.36
C ALA A 514 -28.04 -13.05 29.71
N THR A 515 -29.26 -13.30 30.19
CA THR A 515 -29.73 -12.80 31.48
C THR A 515 -28.97 -13.43 32.65
N GLY A 516 -28.64 -14.72 32.54
CA GLY A 516 -27.83 -15.46 33.50
C GLY A 516 -26.43 -14.88 33.64
N TYR A 517 -25.72 -14.70 32.52
CA TYR A 517 -24.37 -14.13 32.51
C TYR A 517 -24.33 -12.66 32.91
N SER A 518 -25.30 -11.85 32.48
CA SER A 518 -25.45 -10.45 32.92
C SER A 518 -25.52 -10.33 34.44
N ALA A 519 -26.16 -11.29 35.08
CA ALA A 519 -26.25 -11.36 36.54
C ALA A 519 -25.05 -12.04 37.22
N LYS A 520 -24.03 -12.48 36.49
CA LYS A 520 -22.77 -13.02 37.03
C LYS A 520 -21.59 -12.05 36.89
N LEU A 521 -21.79 -10.87 36.28
CA LEU A 521 -20.76 -9.84 36.17
C LEU A 521 -20.21 -9.43 37.55
N LEU A 522 -18.90 -9.22 37.62
CA LEU A 522 -18.18 -9.01 38.87
C LEU A 522 -18.60 -7.72 39.60
N LYS A 523 -18.69 -6.60 38.87
CA LYS A 523 -19.02 -5.30 39.43
C LYS A 523 -20.53 -5.09 39.49
N ARG A 524 -21.05 -4.73 40.67
CA ARG A 524 -22.48 -4.51 40.89
C ARG A 524 -23.11 -3.45 39.98
N PRO A 525 -22.48 -2.29 39.71
CA PRO A 525 -23.04 -1.32 38.77
C PRO A 525 -23.18 -1.90 37.37
N ASP A 526 -22.16 -2.60 36.86
CA ASP A 526 -22.18 -3.18 35.52
C ASP A 526 -23.17 -4.34 35.43
N GLN A 527 -23.27 -5.16 36.49
CA GLN A 527 -24.29 -6.19 36.65
C GLN A 527 -25.70 -5.59 36.58
N CYS A 528 -25.95 -4.49 37.29
CA CYS A 528 -27.23 -3.79 37.27
C CYS A 528 -27.58 -3.32 35.85
N ARG A 529 -26.62 -2.70 35.16
CA ARG A 529 -26.77 -2.18 33.80
C ARG A 529 -27.06 -3.25 32.78
N ALA A 530 -26.31 -4.34 32.81
CA ALA A 530 -26.54 -5.48 31.92
C ALA A 530 -27.92 -6.13 32.18
N VAL A 531 -28.29 -6.31 33.45
CA VAL A 531 -29.57 -6.95 33.82
C VAL A 531 -30.78 -6.12 33.41
N TYR A 532 -30.78 -4.80 33.61
CA TYR A 532 -31.88 -3.99 33.07
C TYR A 532 -31.80 -3.91 31.55
N ALA A 533 -30.63 -4.02 30.91
CA ALA A 533 -30.54 -4.04 29.45
C ALA A 533 -31.22 -5.27 28.85
N CYS A 534 -31.11 -6.43 29.51
CA CYS A 534 -31.83 -7.66 29.14
C CYS A 534 -33.36 -7.50 29.11
N SER A 535 -33.94 -6.53 29.82
CA SER A 535 -35.39 -6.28 29.75
C SER A 535 -35.87 -5.98 28.32
N ASN A 536 -35.03 -5.38 27.48
CA ASN A 536 -35.35 -5.10 26.07
C ASN A 536 -35.43 -6.36 25.20
N LEU A 537 -34.87 -7.49 25.65
CA LEU A 537 -34.96 -8.77 24.94
C LEU A 537 -36.38 -9.35 24.97
N PHE A 538 -37.15 -8.97 25.99
CA PHE A 538 -38.52 -9.45 26.24
C PHE A 538 -39.61 -8.49 25.75
N TRP A 539 -39.22 -7.38 25.13
CA TRP A 539 -40.15 -6.35 24.67
C TRP A 539 -39.64 -5.65 23.41
N VAL A 540 -40.04 -6.17 22.26
CA VAL A 540 -39.63 -5.68 20.93
C VAL A 540 -40.83 -5.04 20.22
N ASP A 541 -40.60 -3.90 19.56
CA ASP A 541 -41.66 -3.04 19.02
C ASP A 541 -42.14 -3.41 17.61
N GLU A 542 -41.54 -4.42 16.96
CA GLU A 542 -41.90 -4.87 15.62
C GLU A 542 -43.20 -5.70 15.60
N LYS A 543 -43.88 -5.74 14.43
CA LYS A 543 -45.15 -6.45 14.24
C LYS A 543 -44.91 -7.96 14.41
N ASP A 544 -45.75 -8.61 15.22
CA ASP A 544 -45.67 -10.03 15.62
C ASP A 544 -44.53 -10.42 16.58
N CYS A 545 -43.91 -9.44 17.26
CA CYS A 545 -42.83 -9.70 18.20
C CYS A 545 -43.24 -9.94 19.67
N ILE A 546 -42.31 -10.54 20.42
CA ILE A 546 -42.43 -10.91 21.84
C ILE A 546 -42.65 -9.68 22.71
N LYS A 547 -43.76 -9.72 23.47
CA LYS A 547 -44.13 -8.74 24.50
C LYS A 547 -44.44 -9.46 25.81
N ASP A 548 -43.39 -9.87 26.51
CA ASP A 548 -43.51 -10.47 27.82
C ASP A 548 -43.24 -9.43 28.91
N GLY A 549 -44.33 -8.76 29.33
CA GLY A 549 -44.26 -7.72 30.34
C GLY A 549 -43.82 -8.22 31.72
N GLU A 550 -44.06 -9.49 32.04
CA GLU A 550 -43.71 -10.08 33.33
C GLU A 550 -42.20 -10.27 33.44
N ARG A 551 -41.56 -10.79 32.38
CA ARG A 551 -40.10 -10.94 32.33
C ARG A 551 -39.38 -9.60 32.25
N VAL A 552 -39.93 -8.60 31.56
CA VAL A 552 -39.44 -7.21 31.64
C VAL A 552 -39.39 -6.75 33.09
N LEU A 553 -40.52 -6.88 33.81
CA LEU A 553 -40.60 -6.47 35.20
C LEU A 553 -39.66 -7.29 36.11
N LEU A 554 -39.46 -8.58 35.82
CA LEU A 554 -38.52 -9.42 36.55
C LEU A 554 -37.09 -8.91 36.42
N CYS A 555 -36.63 -8.58 35.19
CA CYS A 555 -35.33 -7.96 34.95
C CYS A 555 -35.19 -6.63 35.70
N LEU A 556 -36.18 -5.76 35.60
CA LEU A 556 -36.17 -4.45 36.27
C LEU A 556 -36.15 -4.56 37.80
N LYS A 557 -36.95 -5.47 38.38
CA LYS A 557 -36.93 -5.76 39.82
C LYS A 557 -35.60 -6.35 40.27
N ARG A 558 -34.99 -7.22 39.45
CA ARG A 558 -33.66 -7.79 39.73
C ARG A 558 -32.58 -6.70 39.69
N ALA A 559 -32.61 -5.83 38.68
CA ALA A 559 -31.71 -4.68 38.58
C ALA A 559 -31.84 -3.75 39.79
N LEU A 560 -33.07 -3.47 40.25
CA LEU A 560 -33.33 -2.67 41.44
C LEU A 560 -32.77 -3.32 42.72
N ARG A 561 -32.90 -4.65 42.89
CA ARG A 561 -32.28 -5.37 44.01
C ARG A 561 -30.76 -5.27 43.98
N ILE A 562 -30.15 -5.36 42.80
CA ILE A 562 -28.70 -5.22 42.63
C ILE A 562 -28.26 -3.78 42.96
N ALA A 563 -28.99 -2.77 42.49
CA ALA A 563 -28.72 -1.37 42.81
C ALA A 563 -28.81 -1.09 44.32
N ASN A 564 -29.84 -1.60 45.00
CA ASN A 564 -29.96 -1.52 46.46
C ASN A 564 -28.78 -2.17 47.19
N ALA A 565 -28.37 -3.38 46.78
CA ALA A 565 -27.23 -4.05 47.39
C ALA A 565 -25.91 -3.29 47.16
N ALA A 566 -25.77 -2.65 45.99
CA ALA A 566 -24.60 -1.86 45.65
C ALA A 566 -24.55 -0.55 46.47
N GLN A 567 -25.68 0.13 46.64
CA GLN A 567 -25.84 1.31 47.50
C GLN A 567 -25.49 0.99 48.96
N GLN A 568 -26.00 -0.12 49.49
CA GLN A 568 -25.69 -0.56 50.86
C GLN A 568 -24.19 -0.83 51.08
N MET A 569 -23.52 -1.44 50.10
CA MET A 569 -22.07 -1.65 50.16
C MET A 569 -21.29 -0.34 50.07
N ALA A 570 -21.68 0.58 49.19
CA ALA A 570 -21.01 1.88 49.03
C ALA A 570 -21.05 2.69 50.33
N ASN A 571 -22.24 2.74 50.97
CA ASN A 571 -22.45 3.39 52.26
C ASN A 571 -21.58 2.78 53.37
N ALA A 572 -21.32 1.47 53.33
CA ALA A 572 -20.52 0.76 54.34
C ALA A 572 -19.00 0.87 54.15
N VAL A 573 -18.49 0.94 52.92
CA VAL A 573 -17.05 0.81 52.63
C VAL A 573 -16.34 2.16 52.45
N THR A 574 -17.00 3.13 51.83
CA THR A 574 -16.31 4.31 51.29
C THR A 574 -16.76 5.64 51.88
N GLY A 575 -17.90 5.69 52.59
CA GLY A 575 -18.50 6.95 53.02
C GLY A 575 -18.82 7.92 51.87
N THR A 576 -18.62 7.49 50.62
CA THR A 576 -18.93 8.24 49.41
C THR A 576 -20.26 7.78 48.87
N SER A 577 -21.10 8.76 48.56
CA SER A 577 -22.34 8.56 47.81
C SER A 577 -22.03 8.02 46.41
N GLY A 578 -22.58 6.87 46.10
CA GLY A 578 -22.63 6.34 44.75
C GLY A 578 -23.50 5.11 44.85
N LEU A 579 -24.75 5.15 44.40
CA LEU A 579 -25.17 4.87 43.03
C LEU A 579 -26.59 5.40 42.76
N VAL A 580 -26.93 6.61 43.25
CA VAL A 580 -28.21 7.29 42.94
C VAL A 580 -28.45 7.30 41.42
N THR A 581 -27.39 7.51 40.64
CA THR A 581 -27.40 7.42 39.17
C THR A 581 -28.03 6.12 38.65
N LEU A 582 -27.74 4.95 39.25
CA LEU A 582 -28.33 3.68 38.81
C LEU A 582 -29.83 3.63 39.04
N PHE A 583 -30.33 4.18 40.16
CA PHE A 583 -31.76 4.24 40.40
C PHE A 583 -32.46 5.14 39.39
N VAL A 584 -31.83 6.27 39.03
CA VAL A 584 -32.34 7.17 37.97
C VAL A 584 -32.28 6.50 36.59
N GLU A 585 -31.23 5.73 36.27
CA GLU A 585 -31.14 4.92 35.05
C GLU A 585 -32.27 3.88 34.99
N ILE A 586 -32.51 3.14 36.09
CA ILE A 586 -33.61 2.17 36.20
C ILE A 586 -34.96 2.87 36.04
N LEU A 587 -35.17 4.02 36.69
CA LEU A 587 -36.40 4.81 36.57
C LEU A 587 -36.67 5.16 35.10
N ASN A 588 -35.66 5.61 34.37
CA ASN A 588 -35.78 5.88 32.95
C ASN A 588 -36.14 4.62 32.13
N LYS A 589 -35.68 3.42 32.53
CA LYS A 589 -36.13 2.17 31.90
C LYS A 589 -37.59 1.83 32.25
N TYR A 590 -38.04 2.05 33.49
CA TYR A 590 -39.46 1.92 33.83
C TYR A 590 -40.32 2.88 33.00
N LEU A 591 -39.91 4.14 32.88
CA LEU A 591 -40.60 5.14 32.05
C LEU A 591 -40.68 4.72 30.58
N TYR A 592 -39.58 4.20 30.02
CA TYR A 592 -39.55 3.69 28.65
C TYR A 592 -40.60 2.60 28.42
N PHE A 593 -40.64 1.54 29.25
CA PHE A 593 -41.63 0.48 29.07
C PHE A 593 -43.07 0.91 29.40
N PHE A 594 -43.24 1.87 30.31
CA PHE A 594 -44.52 2.47 30.59
C PHE A 594 -45.09 3.19 29.37
N GLU A 595 -44.27 3.96 28.65
CA GLU A 595 -44.64 4.64 27.42
C GLU A 595 -44.95 3.65 26.28
N LYS A 596 -44.17 2.56 26.19
CA LYS A 596 -44.41 1.47 25.23
C LYS A 596 -45.65 0.63 25.57
N GLY A 597 -46.35 0.96 26.65
CA GLY A 597 -47.64 0.35 27.01
C GLY A 597 -47.52 -1.01 27.70
N ASN A 598 -46.42 -1.29 28.39
CA ASN A 598 -46.29 -2.51 29.18
C ASN A 598 -47.24 -2.45 30.41
N PRO A 599 -48.26 -3.33 30.50
CA PRO A 599 -49.27 -3.27 31.56
C PRO A 599 -48.69 -3.60 32.94
N GLN A 600 -47.57 -4.33 33.01
CA GLN A 600 -46.93 -4.74 34.25
C GLN A 600 -46.15 -3.59 34.91
N VAL A 601 -45.82 -2.55 34.13
CA VAL A 601 -45.22 -1.32 34.66
C VAL A 601 -46.34 -0.35 35.00
N THR A 602 -46.56 -0.11 36.28
CA THR A 602 -47.65 0.76 36.76
C THR A 602 -47.13 2.13 37.19
N SER A 603 -48.02 3.14 37.16
CA SER A 603 -47.73 4.47 37.70
C SER A 603 -47.34 4.42 39.19
N ALA A 604 -47.90 3.47 39.95
CA ALA A 604 -47.53 3.23 41.35
C ALA A 604 -46.08 2.72 41.51
N ALA A 605 -45.62 1.84 40.61
CA ALA A 605 -44.24 1.37 40.63
C ALA A 605 -43.24 2.50 40.30
N ILE A 606 -43.59 3.36 39.34
CA ILE A 606 -42.80 4.56 39.00
C ILE A 606 -42.78 5.52 40.18
N GLN A 607 -43.94 5.77 40.80
CA GLN A 607 -44.05 6.64 41.97
C GLN A 607 -43.16 6.16 43.12
N GLY A 608 -43.23 4.87 43.46
CA GLY A 608 -42.42 4.31 44.52
C GLY A 608 -40.91 4.41 44.25
N LEU A 609 -40.49 4.34 42.99
CA LEU A 609 -39.08 4.52 42.62
C LEU A 609 -38.63 5.98 42.67
N VAL A 610 -39.51 6.93 42.29
CA VAL A 610 -39.26 8.38 42.46
C VAL A 610 -39.10 8.72 43.94
N GLU A 611 -40.00 8.24 44.80
CA GLU A 611 -39.94 8.44 46.25
C GLU A 611 -38.67 7.83 46.85
N LEU A 612 -38.28 6.63 46.40
CA LEU A 612 -37.03 5.99 46.82
C LEU A 612 -35.81 6.85 46.46
N ILE A 613 -35.74 7.38 45.23
CA ILE A 613 -34.63 8.24 44.80
C ILE A 613 -34.57 9.53 45.63
N ILE A 614 -35.72 10.18 45.86
CA ILE A 614 -35.78 11.40 46.68
C ILE A 614 -35.28 11.12 48.11
N ASN A 615 -35.74 10.03 48.72
CA ASN A 615 -35.32 9.67 50.08
C ASN A 615 -33.82 9.38 50.17
N GLU A 616 -33.25 8.67 49.19
CA GLU A 616 -31.81 8.40 49.14
C GLU A 616 -30.99 9.69 48.94
N MET A 617 -31.45 10.61 48.09
CA MET A 617 -30.80 11.91 47.86
C MET A 617 -30.87 12.85 49.07
N GLN A 618 -31.91 12.71 49.91
CA GLN A 618 -32.10 13.50 51.12
C GLN A 618 -31.45 12.87 52.36
N SER A 619 -30.84 11.70 52.23
CA SER A 619 -30.21 11.01 53.37
C SER A 619 -28.92 11.73 53.81
N ASP A 620 -28.78 12.01 55.11
CA ASP A 620 -27.63 12.73 55.69
C ASP A 620 -26.26 12.04 55.46
N SER A 621 -26.27 10.79 54.99
CA SER A 621 -25.09 10.01 54.61
C SER A 621 -24.60 10.25 53.17
N THR A 622 -25.30 11.03 52.35
CA THR A 622 -24.94 11.24 50.94
C THR A 622 -24.15 12.53 50.72
N THR A 623 -22.95 12.41 50.17
CA THR A 623 -22.26 13.54 49.52
C THR A 623 -23.00 13.90 48.23
N PRO A 624 -23.41 15.17 48.00
CA PRO A 624 -24.14 15.56 46.81
C PRO A 624 -23.28 15.37 45.56
N ASP A 625 -23.77 14.58 44.60
CA ASP A 625 -23.21 14.47 43.25
C ASP A 625 -24.04 15.35 42.30
N PRO A 626 -23.53 16.52 41.87
CA PRO A 626 -24.25 17.45 41.01
C PRO A 626 -24.73 16.82 39.70
N ALA A 627 -24.00 15.81 39.18
CA ALA A 627 -24.37 15.14 37.94
C ALA A 627 -25.62 14.26 38.12
N SER A 628 -25.68 13.48 39.19
CA SER A 628 -26.84 12.65 39.52
C SER A 628 -28.08 13.49 39.83
N GLU A 629 -27.92 14.61 40.55
CA GLU A 629 -29.00 15.57 40.83
C GLU A 629 -29.56 16.19 39.55
N ALA A 630 -28.69 16.65 38.65
CA ALA A 630 -29.09 17.21 37.36
C ALA A 630 -29.79 16.17 36.47
N PHE A 631 -29.32 14.92 36.49
CA PHE A 631 -29.92 13.83 35.73
C PHE A 631 -31.32 13.47 36.25
N PHE A 632 -31.49 13.40 37.58
CA PHE A 632 -32.80 13.17 38.18
C PHE A 632 -33.75 14.35 37.92
N ALA A 633 -33.30 15.59 38.10
CA ALA A 633 -34.10 16.78 37.82
C ALA A 633 -34.57 16.84 36.36
N SER A 634 -33.73 16.42 35.42
CA SER A 634 -34.09 16.31 34.01
C SER A 634 -35.15 15.22 33.76
N THR A 635 -35.01 14.07 34.43
CA THR A 635 -35.99 12.97 34.39
C THR A 635 -37.36 13.42 34.95
N ILE A 636 -37.34 14.18 36.05
CA ILE A 636 -38.54 14.78 36.65
C ILE A 636 -39.22 15.77 35.69
N ARG A 637 -38.44 16.68 35.07
CA ARG A 637 -38.96 17.61 34.05
C ARG A 637 -39.59 16.86 32.87
N TYR A 638 -38.99 15.74 32.46
CA TYR A 638 -39.56 14.89 31.41
C TYR A 638 -40.91 14.32 31.82
N ILE A 639 -41.05 13.78 33.04
CA ILE A 639 -42.34 13.30 33.56
C ILE A 639 -43.38 14.42 33.57
N GLN A 640 -43.02 15.62 34.05
CA GLN A 640 -43.91 16.79 34.05
C GLN A 640 -44.33 17.21 32.64
N PHE A 641 -43.40 17.19 31.69
CA PHE A 641 -43.71 17.47 30.28
C PHE A 641 -44.68 16.44 29.69
N GLN A 642 -44.49 15.14 29.96
CA GLN A 642 -45.40 14.10 29.48
C GLN A 642 -46.81 14.24 30.05
N LYS A 643 -46.97 14.69 31.30
CA LYS A 643 -48.28 15.00 31.91
C LYS A 643 -49.02 16.13 31.21
N GLN A 644 -48.30 17.13 30.70
CA GLN A 644 -48.90 18.30 30.04
C GLN A 644 -49.39 17.99 28.63
N LYS A 645 -49.00 16.85 28.04
CA LYS A 645 -49.49 16.44 26.72
C LYS A 645 -50.96 16.06 26.78
N VAL A 646 -51.74 16.60 25.84
CA VAL A 646 -53.16 16.27 25.68
C VAL A 646 -53.31 14.86 25.09
N GLY A 647 -54.16 14.02 25.71
CA GLY A 647 -54.50 12.68 25.23
C GLY A 647 -54.10 11.54 26.19
N VAL A 648 -54.18 10.30 25.71
CA VAL A 648 -53.98 9.04 26.49
C VAL A 648 -52.63 8.99 27.22
N VAL A 649 -51.60 9.66 26.68
CA VAL A 649 -50.27 9.73 27.32
C VAL A 649 -50.32 10.63 28.57
N GLY A 650 -50.90 11.83 28.49
CA GLY A 650 -51.01 12.72 29.67
C GLY A 650 -51.84 12.10 30.80
N GLU A 651 -52.93 11.41 30.46
CA GLU A 651 -53.78 10.69 31.42
C GLU A 651 -53.02 9.56 32.14
N LYS A 652 -52.18 8.80 31.43
CA LYS A 652 -51.36 7.73 32.02
C LYS A 652 -50.33 8.26 33.04
N PHE A 653 -49.74 9.42 32.77
CA PHE A 653 -48.73 10.03 33.63
C PHE A 653 -49.31 10.87 34.78
N GLY A 654 -50.59 11.26 34.69
CA GLY A 654 -51.28 12.07 35.70
C GLY A 654 -51.16 11.57 37.15
N PRO A 655 -51.27 10.25 37.44
CA PRO A 655 -51.20 9.72 38.80
C PRO A 655 -49.82 9.77 39.47
N ILE A 656 -48.73 9.93 38.70
CA ILE A 656 -47.37 9.99 39.26
C ILE A 656 -47.20 11.36 39.90
N LYS A 657 -46.86 11.48 41.18
CA LYS A 657 -46.59 12.75 41.87
C LYS A 657 -45.08 13.05 41.78
N VAL A 658 -44.76 14.24 41.27
CA VAL A 658 -43.38 14.68 41.01
C VAL A 658 -43.18 16.07 41.56
#